data_AF-A0A9N9PRC4-F1
#
_entry.id   AF-A0A9N9PRC4-F1
#
_cell.length_a   1.000
_cell.length_b   1.000
_cell.length_c   1.000
_cell.angle_alpha   90.00
_cell.angle_beta   90.00
_cell.angle_gamma   90.00
#
_symmetry.space_group_name_H-M   'P 1'
#
loop_
_entity.id
_entity.type
_entity.pdbx_description
1 polymer ?
#
loop_
_entity_poly.entity_id
_entity_poly.type
_entity_poly.pdbx_seq_one_letter_code
_entity_poly.pdbx_strand_id
1 'polypeptide(L)'
;MSSLQLSLGSIPSLEGKVVLLTGGASGIGLAAARIFAHKGAQVHVLDVVPIDEAFDIYEIPGQAGQSQSQNEALRVPSGSLQFHECDVTNWKSLRDTFLSFHHIDIAVANAGVSQDVDYFTDVLDSEGQLEEPSHRVVDVNFRSVLNFTKLALRQFQKQKQSSGSGSGSGSLVITTSATAYSPEQSLPVYSATKLALVGLIRGLRPMADIYGATINGVAPAATISKLLPANLAAPIQAAGAPISSAFHAGLAIVYSATAQQKKEVELYGKDDPARTLTPGRWNGRVILTLGDHWTELEEPVASLRPQWMGEYNTEKTSWQQKLTDMRELPTSASKEPARETSNTKHYACQKSTFKPLIVPTPTVRPCSLVALDCKSTSFSHFHRPPPSSVKIIMSTDEKPPLTENPLVVTSTSPESSDDYPSGAKLAMLVLALMVSIFLVALDMTIVATAIPRITREFNSLEDIGWYGSAFFLTISSFAQLWGKAYTYFSLKWVIITAICIFEIGSLICAVAPNSTTLMVGRAITGAGGAGVTNGCYIIIAFIARPEKRPAFTGILGATYGMSSVIGPLIGGAFTTNVSWRWCFYINLPVGAVSLLVLVFLFQTPAAAKPKPASAKEKFLQMDPLGVLLITCSLVCLLLALQWGGITKPWKSPEVIGCFVGFGLILLVFIGTQWWLGEKAMMVPRLLLRRETISLCLFNFFLAGSYFTFVYYLPIYFQAIGNYSAAGSAVHNLSLIVGSSVFGIVAGIILSIYGYFHIFLWLGSALCAIAAGLLWTLSLNINTGKDVGYQLIFGIGAGLCLQVPVMVGQAFAQPSDIATVTAILLFFQTLGGTICISAAQSIFQNQLINRLTSFPATYNVAQIIAVGADDLRAHFDGAQLGDVLDAYLVGLKASWLLGVACAGAAFLTTFGLKIRSIKAPPAKPVKSEEVNV
;
A
#
# COMPACT_ATOMS: atom_id res chain seq x y z
N MET A 1 26.17 -26.18 10.36
CA MET A 1 25.32 -27.12 11.12
C MET A 1 24.87 -26.40 12.38
N SER A 2 23.56 -26.21 12.56
CA SER A 2 22.97 -25.47 13.68
C SER A 2 22.31 -26.38 14.73
N SER A 3 22.57 -27.69 14.64
CA SER A 3 22.08 -28.69 15.59
C SER A 3 22.70 -28.47 16.98
N LEU A 4 21.87 -28.62 18.01
CA LEU A 4 22.23 -28.46 19.41
C LEU A 4 22.17 -29.81 20.12
N GLN A 5 23.09 -30.04 21.05
CA GLN A 5 23.05 -31.19 21.95
C GLN A 5 22.65 -30.70 23.34
N LEU A 6 21.40 -30.96 23.73
CA LEU A 6 20.86 -30.53 25.01
C LEU A 6 20.79 -31.70 25.99
N SER A 7 21.13 -31.44 27.24
CA SER A 7 20.95 -32.34 28.37
C SER A 7 20.61 -31.53 29.62
N LEU A 8 20.15 -32.16 30.68
CA LEU A 8 20.01 -31.47 31.97
C LEU A 8 21.33 -30.86 32.45
N GLY A 9 22.48 -31.47 32.13
CA GLY A 9 23.81 -30.93 32.44
C GLY A 9 24.12 -29.62 31.70
N SER A 10 23.44 -29.35 30.58
CA SER A 10 23.61 -28.13 29.80
C SER A 10 22.95 -26.91 30.44
N ILE A 11 22.09 -27.10 31.44
CA ILE A 11 21.41 -26.02 32.16
C ILE A 11 22.20 -25.64 33.43
N PRO A 12 22.58 -24.37 33.61
CA PRO A 12 23.28 -23.91 34.82
C PRO A 12 22.37 -23.97 36.06
N SER A 13 22.96 -23.78 37.26
CA SER A 13 22.16 -23.58 38.47
C SER A 13 21.34 -22.29 38.36
N LEU A 14 20.09 -22.35 38.83
CA LEU A 14 19.12 -21.26 38.86
C LEU A 14 18.67 -20.95 40.28
N GLU A 15 19.47 -21.31 41.28
CA GLU A 15 19.21 -21.02 42.68
C GLU A 15 18.97 -19.52 42.91
N GLY A 16 17.88 -19.21 43.62
CA GLY A 16 17.47 -17.84 43.92
C GLY A 16 16.85 -17.07 42.74
N LYS A 17 16.62 -17.73 41.59
CA LYS A 17 15.94 -17.12 40.44
C LYS A 17 14.43 -17.28 40.54
N VAL A 18 13.70 -16.22 40.19
CA VAL A 18 12.23 -16.24 40.12
C VAL A 18 11.78 -16.39 38.68
N VAL A 19 10.97 -17.42 38.42
CA VAL A 19 10.44 -17.75 37.09
C VAL A 19 8.93 -17.57 37.09
N LEU A 20 8.42 -16.84 36.11
CA LEU A 20 6.99 -16.69 35.85
C LEU A 20 6.65 -17.42 34.54
N LEU A 21 5.77 -18.42 34.56
CA LEU A 21 5.47 -19.26 33.40
C LEU A 21 3.96 -19.40 33.19
N THR A 22 3.49 -19.16 31.97
CA THR A 22 2.08 -19.37 31.56
C THR A 22 1.86 -20.73 30.92
N GLY A 23 0.68 -21.33 31.08
CA GLY A 23 0.37 -22.63 30.46
C GLY A 23 1.22 -23.77 31.05
N GLY A 24 1.48 -23.70 32.35
CA GLY A 24 2.40 -24.60 33.07
C GLY A 24 1.73 -25.72 33.85
N ALA A 25 0.39 -25.84 33.77
CA ALA A 25 -0.33 -26.88 34.51
C ALA A 25 -0.11 -28.29 33.93
N SER A 26 0.30 -28.43 32.67
CA SER A 26 0.55 -29.73 32.01
C SER A 26 1.49 -29.61 30.80
N GLY A 27 1.86 -30.74 30.19
CA GLY A 27 2.60 -30.76 28.92
C GLY A 27 3.96 -30.05 28.97
N ILE A 28 4.28 -29.31 27.91
CA ILE A 28 5.57 -28.62 27.72
C ILE A 28 5.86 -27.63 28.87
N GLY A 29 4.84 -26.87 29.30
CA GLY A 29 5.00 -25.86 30.34
C GLY A 29 5.29 -26.47 31.71
N LEU A 30 4.62 -27.58 32.06
CA LEU A 30 4.89 -28.32 33.28
C LEU A 30 6.30 -28.93 33.27
N ALA A 31 6.73 -29.50 32.13
CA ALA A 31 8.08 -30.02 31.99
C ALA A 31 9.13 -28.92 32.20
N ALA A 32 8.96 -27.76 31.56
CA ALA A 32 9.84 -26.60 31.78
C ALA A 32 9.83 -26.16 33.25
N ALA A 33 8.66 -26.07 33.89
CA ALA A 33 8.51 -25.68 35.29
C ALA A 33 9.26 -26.64 36.23
N ARG A 34 9.12 -27.96 36.03
CA ARG A 34 9.87 -28.98 36.80
C ARG A 34 11.37 -28.85 36.58
N ILE A 35 11.83 -28.62 35.35
CA ILE A 35 13.27 -28.46 35.07
C ILE A 35 13.81 -27.17 35.72
N PHE A 36 13.09 -26.04 35.65
CA PHE A 36 13.47 -24.80 36.33
C PHE A 36 13.60 -25.00 37.85
N ALA A 37 12.58 -25.61 38.48
CA ALA A 37 12.56 -25.87 39.91
C ALA A 37 13.64 -26.90 40.33
N HIS A 38 13.86 -27.95 39.54
CA HIS A 38 14.94 -28.91 39.75
C HIS A 38 16.33 -28.25 39.70
N LYS A 39 16.47 -27.15 38.95
CA LYS A 39 17.69 -26.34 38.88
C LYS A 39 17.77 -25.26 39.97
N GLY A 40 16.85 -25.24 40.93
CA GLY A 40 16.87 -24.37 42.11
C GLY A 40 16.06 -23.07 41.98
N ALA A 41 15.33 -22.88 40.88
CA ALA A 41 14.51 -21.68 40.72
C ALA A 41 13.18 -21.77 41.50
N GLN A 42 12.68 -20.63 41.98
CA GLN A 42 11.29 -20.52 42.42
C GLN A 42 10.40 -20.27 41.22
N VAL A 43 9.44 -21.16 40.97
CA VAL A 43 8.62 -21.12 39.75
C VAL A 43 7.16 -20.87 40.07
N HIS A 44 6.61 -19.83 39.46
CA HIS A 44 5.21 -19.44 39.56
C HIS A 44 4.50 -19.79 38.24
N VAL A 45 3.55 -20.72 38.32
CA VAL A 45 2.76 -21.23 37.20
C VAL A 45 1.43 -20.47 37.14
N LEU A 46 1.20 -19.81 36.01
CA LEU A 46 0.00 -19.04 35.71
C LEU A 46 -0.86 -19.85 34.76
N ASP A 47 -1.99 -20.33 35.26
CA ASP A 47 -2.89 -21.16 34.46
C ASP A 47 -4.31 -21.04 35.01
N VAL A 48 -5.30 -21.44 34.21
CA VAL A 48 -6.71 -21.50 34.65
C VAL A 48 -7.05 -22.84 35.31
N VAL A 49 -6.16 -23.82 35.21
CA VAL A 49 -6.30 -25.15 35.82
C VAL A 49 -5.12 -25.41 36.79
N PRO A 50 -5.35 -26.06 37.94
CA PRO A 50 -4.27 -26.47 38.84
C PRO A 50 -3.24 -27.39 38.17
N ILE A 51 -2.04 -27.45 38.75
CA ILE A 51 -0.93 -28.28 38.26
C ILE A 51 -1.31 -29.77 38.28
N ASP A 52 -1.14 -30.43 37.14
CA ASP A 52 -1.34 -31.86 36.98
C ASP A 52 -0.08 -32.62 37.44
N GLU A 53 -0.01 -32.95 38.72
CA GLU A 53 1.14 -33.66 39.30
C GLU A 53 1.34 -35.06 38.69
N ALA A 54 0.26 -35.69 38.20
CA ALA A 54 0.28 -37.04 37.65
C ALA A 54 0.77 -37.10 36.19
N PHE A 55 0.90 -35.97 35.51
CA PHE A 55 1.32 -35.92 34.10
C PHE A 55 2.76 -36.46 33.91
N ASP A 56 2.91 -37.39 32.96
CA ASP A 56 4.21 -37.95 32.59
C ASP A 56 4.90 -37.12 31.50
N ILE A 57 5.93 -36.37 31.90
CA ILE A 57 6.66 -35.48 30.99
C ILE A 57 7.57 -36.24 30.00
N TYR A 58 7.84 -37.52 30.25
CA TYR A 58 8.66 -38.37 29.40
C TYR A 58 7.83 -39.26 28.45
N GLU A 59 6.50 -39.20 28.54
CA GLU A 59 5.62 -40.07 27.77
C GLU A 59 5.83 -39.91 26.26
N ILE A 60 6.04 -41.04 25.59
CA ILE A 60 6.01 -41.20 24.14
C ILE A 60 5.24 -42.52 23.85
N PRO A 61 4.26 -42.53 22.93
CA PRO A 61 3.51 -43.74 22.64
C PRO A 61 4.43 -44.91 22.26
N GLY A 62 4.17 -46.10 22.81
CA GLY A 62 4.99 -47.30 22.56
C GLY A 62 6.29 -47.43 23.38
N GLN A 63 6.62 -46.46 24.25
CA GLN A 63 7.79 -46.51 25.16
C GLN A 63 7.41 -46.47 26.66
N ALA A 64 6.24 -47.01 27.02
CA ALA A 64 5.61 -46.88 28.35
C ALA A 64 6.35 -47.53 29.55
N GLY A 65 7.56 -48.07 29.38
CA GLY A 65 8.28 -48.83 30.41
C GLY A 65 9.53 -48.16 31.01
N GLN A 66 10.06 -47.10 30.40
CA GLN A 66 11.31 -46.42 30.83
C GLN A 66 11.08 -45.05 31.50
N SER A 67 9.85 -44.51 31.49
CA SER A 67 9.55 -43.12 31.86
C SER A 67 9.36 -42.89 33.36
N GLN A 68 8.86 -43.88 34.12
CA GLN A 68 8.51 -43.69 35.54
C GLN A 68 9.72 -43.30 36.41
N SER A 69 10.86 -43.99 36.29
CA SER A 69 12.07 -43.70 37.08
C SER A 69 12.70 -42.34 36.73
N GLN A 70 12.62 -41.92 35.47
CA GLN A 70 13.10 -40.62 35.02
C GLN A 70 12.20 -39.47 35.50
N ASN A 71 10.88 -39.70 35.54
CA ASN A 71 9.93 -38.73 36.06
C ASN A 71 10.08 -38.56 37.58
N GLU A 72 10.39 -39.64 38.32
CA GLU A 72 10.72 -39.55 39.75
C GLU A 72 12.00 -38.75 40.02
N ALA A 73 13.01 -38.86 39.15
CA ALA A 73 14.27 -38.11 39.27
C ALA A 73 14.09 -36.58 39.10
N LEU A 74 12.99 -36.15 38.47
CA LEU A 74 12.63 -34.74 38.26
C LEU A 74 11.48 -34.27 39.14
N ARG A 75 11.09 -35.05 40.16
CA ARG A 75 10.21 -34.56 41.23
C ARG A 75 10.91 -33.43 41.99
N VAL A 76 10.17 -32.35 42.19
CA VAL A 76 10.67 -31.14 42.84
C VAL A 76 10.10 -31.02 44.25
N PRO A 77 10.85 -30.44 45.21
CA PRO A 77 10.37 -30.25 46.59
C PRO A 77 9.05 -29.47 46.65
N SER A 78 8.20 -29.81 47.62
CA SER A 78 6.94 -29.11 47.86
C SER A 78 7.19 -27.61 48.11
N GLY A 79 6.53 -26.75 47.33
CA GLY A 79 6.65 -25.30 47.42
C GLY A 79 7.59 -24.64 46.39
N SER A 80 8.39 -25.41 45.65
CA SER A 80 9.20 -24.89 44.53
C SER A 80 8.37 -24.51 43.31
N LEU A 81 7.21 -25.15 43.14
CA LEU A 81 6.17 -24.81 42.16
C LEU A 81 4.99 -24.17 42.89
N GLN A 82 4.60 -22.97 42.47
CA GLN A 82 3.45 -22.25 43.03
C GLN A 82 2.43 -21.97 41.92
N PHE A 83 1.20 -22.44 42.12
CA PHE A 83 0.10 -22.18 41.19
C PHE A 83 -0.58 -20.84 41.48
N HIS A 84 -0.87 -20.10 40.41
CA HIS A 84 -1.62 -18.85 40.43
C HIS A 84 -2.73 -18.97 39.40
N GLU A 85 -3.99 -18.92 39.85
CA GLU A 85 -5.14 -18.91 38.96
C GLU A 85 -5.12 -17.61 38.15
N CYS A 86 -4.90 -17.74 36.84
CA CYS A 86 -4.73 -16.59 35.97
C CYS A 86 -5.24 -16.89 34.56
N ASP A 87 -6.28 -16.17 34.15
CA ASP A 87 -6.70 -16.14 32.75
C ASP A 87 -5.82 -15.17 31.96
N VAL A 88 -4.93 -15.73 31.14
CA VAL A 88 -3.98 -14.97 30.32
C VAL A 88 -4.66 -14.11 29.24
N THR A 89 -5.90 -14.42 28.85
CA THR A 89 -6.67 -13.62 27.89
C THR A 89 -7.25 -12.36 28.55
N ASN A 90 -7.43 -12.39 29.87
CA ASN A 90 -7.92 -11.28 30.65
C ASN A 90 -6.78 -10.36 31.11
N TRP A 91 -6.71 -9.16 30.52
CA TRP A 91 -5.68 -8.17 30.85
C TRP A 91 -5.61 -7.83 32.35
N LYS A 92 -6.76 -7.71 33.03
CA LYS A 92 -6.80 -7.36 34.45
C LYS A 92 -6.22 -8.50 35.29
N SER A 93 -6.65 -9.74 35.05
CA SER A 93 -6.10 -10.93 35.70
C SER A 93 -4.57 -10.96 35.55
N LEU A 94 -4.10 -10.87 34.30
CA LEU A 94 -2.67 -10.95 34.01
C LEU A 94 -1.87 -9.81 34.66
N ARG A 95 -2.36 -8.57 34.57
CA ARG A 95 -1.71 -7.40 35.16
C ARG A 95 -1.64 -7.52 36.69
N ASP A 96 -2.74 -7.91 37.32
CA ASP A 96 -2.82 -7.97 38.78
C ASP A 96 -1.89 -9.07 39.32
N THR A 97 -1.75 -10.20 38.61
CA THR A 97 -0.73 -11.21 38.90
C THR A 97 0.70 -10.68 38.73
N PHE A 98 1.01 -9.93 37.66
CA PHE A 98 2.36 -9.33 37.53
C PHE A 98 2.67 -8.33 38.64
N LEU A 99 1.66 -7.61 39.15
CA LEU A 99 1.82 -6.63 40.23
C LEU A 99 2.11 -7.29 41.60
N SER A 100 1.77 -8.56 41.80
CA SER A 100 2.10 -9.28 43.04
C SER A 100 3.58 -9.68 43.14
N PHE A 101 4.35 -9.56 42.06
CA PHE A 101 5.77 -9.91 42.05
C PHE A 101 6.67 -8.67 42.08
N HIS A 102 7.52 -8.58 43.10
CA HIS A 102 8.55 -7.55 43.19
C HIS A 102 9.71 -7.77 42.22
N HIS A 103 10.09 -9.04 41.99
CA HIS A 103 11.22 -9.44 41.16
C HIS A 103 10.88 -10.67 40.33
N ILE A 104 11.37 -10.71 39.09
CA ILE A 104 11.19 -11.78 38.10
C ILE A 104 12.48 -11.83 37.27
N ASP A 105 13.17 -12.97 37.23
CA ASP A 105 14.37 -13.15 36.42
C ASP A 105 14.06 -13.73 35.04
N ILE A 106 13.09 -14.66 34.97
CA ILE A 106 12.73 -15.37 33.75
C ILE A 106 11.21 -15.35 33.60
N ALA A 107 10.73 -14.98 32.41
CA ALA A 107 9.33 -14.98 32.05
C ALA A 107 9.13 -15.89 30.83
N VAL A 108 8.17 -16.82 30.89
CA VAL A 108 7.91 -17.80 29.84
C VAL A 108 6.45 -17.70 29.36
N ALA A 109 6.29 -17.28 28.11
CA ALA A 109 4.99 -17.22 27.43
C ALA A 109 4.75 -18.54 26.68
N ASN A 110 4.11 -19.51 27.34
CA ASN A 110 3.89 -20.85 26.80
C ASN A 110 2.41 -21.23 26.63
N ALA A 111 1.46 -20.42 27.14
CA ALA A 111 0.05 -20.68 26.93
C ALA A 111 -0.30 -20.86 25.44
N GLY A 112 -1.03 -21.93 25.12
CA GLY A 112 -1.37 -22.27 23.76
C GLY A 112 -2.60 -23.17 23.68
N VAL A 113 -3.43 -22.93 22.68
CA VAL A 113 -4.56 -23.78 22.29
C VAL A 113 -4.46 -24.14 20.82
N SER A 114 -4.87 -25.37 20.49
CA SER A 114 -5.03 -25.77 19.10
C SER A 114 -6.34 -25.19 18.57
N GLN A 115 -6.42 -25.16 17.25
CA GLN A 115 -7.64 -24.86 16.54
C GLN A 115 -8.48 -26.14 16.46
N ASP A 116 -9.71 -26.10 16.98
CA ASP A 116 -10.59 -27.28 17.07
C ASP A 116 -11.32 -27.57 15.74
N VAL A 117 -11.63 -26.52 14.99
CA VAL A 117 -12.26 -26.57 13.66
C VAL A 117 -11.52 -25.60 12.75
N ASP A 118 -11.39 -25.91 11.47
CA ASP A 118 -10.85 -24.94 10.53
C ASP A 118 -11.68 -23.64 10.59
N TYR A 119 -11.01 -22.51 10.80
CA TYR A 119 -11.60 -21.20 11.07
C TYR A 119 -12.42 -20.72 9.87
N PHE A 120 -12.04 -21.19 8.69
CA PHE A 120 -12.71 -20.90 7.44
C PHE A 120 -13.79 -21.92 7.07
N THR A 121 -14.05 -22.90 7.93
CA THR A 121 -15.21 -23.80 7.77
C THR A 121 -16.45 -23.10 8.28
N ASP A 122 -17.48 -23.05 7.44
CA ASP A 122 -18.77 -22.48 7.81
C ASP A 122 -19.44 -23.28 8.93
N VAL A 123 -19.64 -22.63 10.07
CA VAL A 123 -20.49 -23.12 11.16
C VAL A 123 -21.77 -22.30 11.11
N LEU A 124 -22.93 -22.95 11.03
CA LEU A 124 -24.22 -22.26 10.97
C LEU A 124 -24.93 -22.33 12.33
N ASP A 125 -25.55 -21.24 12.74
CA ASP A 125 -26.38 -21.17 13.94
C ASP A 125 -27.75 -21.87 13.75
N SER A 126 -28.58 -21.88 14.81
CA SER A 126 -29.91 -22.50 14.77
C SER A 126 -30.87 -21.87 13.76
N GLU A 127 -30.54 -20.69 13.22
CA GLU A 127 -31.32 -19.94 12.24
C GLU A 127 -30.75 -20.09 10.82
N GLY A 128 -29.70 -20.92 10.65
CA GLY A 128 -29.03 -21.18 9.39
C GLY A 128 -28.14 -20.02 8.91
N GLN A 129 -27.78 -19.08 9.78
CA GLN A 129 -26.83 -18.01 9.48
C GLN A 129 -25.41 -18.43 9.87
N LEU A 130 -24.40 -17.87 9.21
CA LEU A 130 -23.00 -18.11 9.55
C LEU A 130 -22.69 -17.60 10.96
N GLU A 131 -22.32 -18.52 11.85
CA GLU A 131 -21.89 -18.25 13.21
C GLU A 131 -20.49 -17.64 13.21
N GLU A 132 -20.28 -16.60 14.02
CA GLU A 132 -18.96 -15.97 14.16
C GLU A 132 -17.95 -16.99 14.74
N PRO A 133 -16.84 -17.30 14.04
CA PRO A 133 -15.86 -18.25 14.55
C PRO A 133 -15.19 -17.77 15.83
N SER A 134 -14.93 -18.70 16.75
CA SER A 134 -14.27 -18.38 18.02
C SER A 134 -12.85 -17.82 17.81
N HIS A 135 -12.58 -16.63 18.36
CA HIS A 135 -11.25 -16.01 18.35
C HIS A 135 -10.28 -16.58 19.40
N ARG A 136 -10.66 -17.66 20.10
CA ARG A 136 -9.89 -18.23 21.21
C ARG A 136 -8.43 -18.52 20.85
N VAL A 137 -8.16 -19.03 19.64
CA VAL A 137 -6.79 -19.30 19.15
C VAL A 137 -5.97 -18.00 19.07
N VAL A 138 -6.56 -16.92 18.56
CA VAL A 138 -5.88 -15.62 18.44
C VAL A 138 -5.69 -14.98 19.82
N ASP A 139 -6.72 -15.02 20.66
CA ASP A 139 -6.69 -14.43 22.00
C ASP A 139 -5.65 -15.12 22.89
N VAL A 140 -5.60 -16.45 22.90
CA VAL A 140 -4.63 -17.21 23.69
C VAL A 140 -3.26 -17.22 23.03
N ASN A 141 -3.11 -17.59 21.76
CA ASN A 141 -1.78 -17.84 21.18
C ASN A 141 -1.02 -16.57 20.82
N PHE A 142 -1.71 -15.44 20.62
CA PHE A 142 -1.05 -14.19 20.19
C PHE A 142 -1.30 -13.02 21.14
N ARG A 143 -2.56 -12.65 21.36
CA ARG A 143 -2.90 -11.46 22.18
C ARG A 143 -2.42 -11.60 23.63
N SER A 144 -2.62 -12.77 24.25
CA SER A 144 -2.15 -13.03 25.61
C SER A 144 -0.62 -12.94 25.69
N VAL A 145 0.09 -13.45 24.69
CA VAL A 145 1.56 -13.43 24.63
C VAL A 145 2.09 -12.01 24.46
N LEU A 146 1.43 -11.17 23.64
CA LEU A 146 1.76 -9.74 23.54
C LEU A 146 1.60 -9.02 24.89
N ASN A 147 0.49 -9.28 25.58
CA ASN A 147 0.20 -8.68 26.88
C ASN A 147 1.19 -9.15 27.96
N PHE A 148 1.48 -10.45 28.01
CA PHE A 148 2.49 -11.04 28.90
C PHE A 148 3.88 -10.46 28.63
N THR A 149 4.27 -10.38 27.35
CA THR A 149 5.55 -9.78 26.92
C THR A 149 5.66 -8.33 27.37
N LYS A 150 4.60 -7.53 27.19
CA LYS A 150 4.57 -6.12 27.61
C LYS A 150 4.77 -5.98 29.13
N LEU A 151 4.11 -6.81 29.93
CA LEU A 151 4.22 -6.79 31.39
C LEU A 151 5.62 -7.26 31.85
N ALA A 152 6.15 -8.34 31.25
CA ALA A 152 7.48 -8.84 31.53
C ALA A 152 8.57 -7.81 31.21
N LEU A 153 8.55 -7.21 30.01
CA LEU A 153 9.51 -6.17 29.62
C LEU A 153 9.44 -4.94 30.52
N ARG A 154 8.22 -4.53 30.93
CA ARG A 154 8.06 -3.43 31.90
C ARG A 154 8.67 -3.78 33.25
N GLN A 155 8.53 -5.02 33.71
CA GLN A 155 9.10 -5.47 34.97
C GLN A 155 10.63 -5.52 34.91
N PHE A 156 11.21 -6.09 33.85
CA PHE A 156 12.66 -6.12 33.64
C PHE A 156 13.26 -4.71 33.56
N GLN A 157 12.58 -3.79 32.88
CA GLN A 157 13.02 -2.40 32.80
C GLN A 157 13.02 -1.72 34.18
N LYS A 158 11.99 -1.95 35.00
CA LYS A 158 11.93 -1.42 36.37
C LYS A 158 13.08 -1.97 37.22
N GLN A 159 13.33 -3.27 37.14
CA GLN A 159 14.43 -3.92 37.86
C GLN A 159 15.78 -3.34 37.46
N LYS A 160 16.04 -3.21 36.15
CA LYS A 160 17.26 -2.58 35.61
C LYS A 160 17.46 -1.16 36.14
N GLN A 161 16.40 -0.35 36.21
CA GLN A 161 16.46 1.01 36.74
C GLN A 161 16.77 1.03 38.24
N SER A 162 16.22 0.08 39.00
CA SER A 162 16.44 -0.01 40.45
C SER A 162 17.80 -0.60 40.85
N SER A 163 18.41 -1.47 40.03
CA SER A 163 19.62 -2.20 40.41
C SER A 163 20.92 -1.41 40.26
N GLY A 164 20.91 -0.25 39.57
CA GLY A 164 22.06 0.67 39.39
C GLY A 164 23.26 0.12 38.61
N SER A 165 23.52 -1.19 38.69
CA SER A 165 24.40 -1.95 37.83
C SER A 165 23.60 -2.44 36.62
N GLY A 166 24.18 -2.35 35.42
CA GLY A 166 23.63 -2.94 34.20
C GLY A 166 23.57 -4.49 34.20
N SER A 167 23.51 -5.12 35.37
CA SER A 167 23.63 -6.56 35.61
C SER A 167 22.28 -7.28 35.78
N GLY A 168 21.19 -6.56 36.04
CA GLY A 168 19.84 -7.14 36.11
C GLY A 168 19.28 -7.42 34.72
N SER A 169 19.65 -8.56 34.11
CA SER A 169 19.13 -8.96 32.80
C SER A 169 18.01 -10.00 32.91
N GLY A 170 16.78 -9.58 32.62
CA GLY A 170 15.64 -10.48 32.50
C GLY A 170 15.79 -11.46 31.32
N SER A 171 15.04 -12.55 31.33
CA SER A 171 14.92 -13.45 30.18
C SER A 171 13.47 -13.66 29.82
N LEU A 172 13.11 -13.41 28.57
CA LEU A 172 11.81 -13.74 28.01
C LEU A 172 11.96 -14.89 27.03
N VAL A 173 11.22 -15.97 27.26
CA VAL A 173 11.12 -17.10 26.31
C VAL A 173 9.68 -17.22 25.82
N ILE A 174 9.50 -17.24 24.51
CA ILE A 174 8.19 -17.36 23.86
C ILE A 174 8.07 -18.71 23.15
N THR A 175 7.02 -19.46 23.48
CA THR A 175 6.73 -20.73 22.80
C THR A 175 5.94 -20.49 21.51
N THR A 176 6.63 -20.65 20.39
CA THR A 176 6.08 -20.60 19.03
C THR A 176 5.61 -22.00 18.61
N SER A 177 5.93 -22.45 17.39
CA SER A 177 5.70 -23.81 16.90
C SER A 177 6.51 -24.04 15.63
N ALA A 178 6.84 -25.29 15.30
CA ALA A 178 7.39 -25.65 14.00
C ALA A 178 6.53 -25.15 12.82
N THR A 179 5.20 -25.05 13.04
CA THR A 179 4.25 -24.49 12.07
C THR A 179 4.52 -23.02 11.70
N ALA A 180 5.25 -22.28 12.54
CA ALA A 180 5.71 -20.93 12.21
C ALA A 180 6.69 -20.92 11.02
N TYR A 181 7.45 -21.99 10.82
CA TYR A 181 8.44 -22.12 9.75
C TYR A 181 7.95 -23.02 8.61
N SER A 182 7.05 -23.96 8.90
CA SER A 182 6.41 -24.85 7.94
C SER A 182 4.90 -24.92 8.24
N PRO A 183 4.09 -24.00 7.69
CA PRO A 183 2.69 -23.83 8.08
C PRO A 183 1.86 -25.07 7.79
N GLU A 184 1.01 -25.41 8.74
CA GLU A 184 0.05 -26.51 8.63
C GLU A 184 -1.22 -25.99 7.97
N GLN A 185 -1.56 -26.55 6.80
CA GLN A 185 -2.68 -26.07 5.98
C GLN A 185 -4.03 -26.30 6.67
N SER A 186 -4.12 -27.32 7.51
CA SER A 186 -5.32 -27.64 8.30
C SER A 186 -5.51 -26.74 9.52
N LEU A 187 -4.49 -25.97 9.92
CA LEU A 187 -4.53 -25.07 11.08
C LEU A 187 -3.99 -23.69 10.70
N PRO A 188 -4.63 -22.97 9.75
CA PRO A 188 -4.07 -21.75 9.18
C PRO A 188 -3.96 -20.62 10.20
N VAL A 189 -4.95 -20.48 11.10
CA VAL A 189 -4.95 -19.43 12.14
C VAL A 189 -3.92 -19.75 13.22
N TYR A 190 -3.81 -21.02 13.64
CA TYR A 190 -2.75 -21.45 14.53
C TYR A 190 -1.36 -21.16 13.94
N SER A 191 -1.11 -21.58 12.69
CA SER A 191 0.17 -21.36 12.01
C SER A 191 0.50 -19.86 11.88
N ALA A 192 -0.49 -19.03 11.52
CA ALA A 192 -0.33 -17.58 11.42
C ALA A 192 0.02 -16.93 12.76
N THR A 193 -0.68 -17.30 13.85
CA THR A 193 -0.39 -16.77 15.20
C THR A 193 1.01 -17.17 15.66
N LYS A 194 1.45 -18.41 15.41
CA LYS A 194 2.79 -18.87 15.78
C LYS A 194 3.90 -18.20 14.95
N LEU A 195 3.67 -17.94 13.65
CA LEU A 195 4.58 -17.13 12.83
C LEU A 195 4.67 -15.67 13.31
N ALA A 196 3.54 -15.07 13.72
CA ALA A 196 3.52 -13.72 14.27
C ALA A 196 4.39 -13.60 15.54
N LEU A 197 4.46 -14.64 16.38
CA LEU A 197 5.36 -14.69 17.53
C LEU A 197 6.85 -14.72 17.15
N VAL A 198 7.22 -15.42 16.07
CA VAL A 198 8.61 -15.35 15.53
C VAL A 198 8.91 -13.93 15.06
N GLY A 199 7.94 -13.28 14.39
CA GLY A 199 8.03 -11.87 14.03
C GLY A 199 8.22 -10.95 15.24
N LEU A 200 7.50 -11.21 16.35
CA LEU A 200 7.63 -10.48 17.61
C LEU A 200 9.03 -10.63 18.23
N ILE A 201 9.57 -11.85 18.28
CA ILE A 201 10.95 -12.12 18.76
C ILE A 201 11.96 -11.34 17.91
N ARG A 202 11.86 -11.42 16.58
CA ARG A 202 12.74 -10.71 15.64
C ARG A 202 12.63 -9.19 15.77
N GLY A 203 11.43 -8.66 15.99
CA GLY A 203 11.18 -7.23 16.13
C GLY A 203 11.68 -6.67 17.46
N LEU A 204 11.60 -7.46 18.54
CA LEU A 204 12.02 -7.02 19.87
C LEU A 204 13.50 -7.28 20.18
N ARG A 205 14.20 -8.16 19.44
CA ARG A 205 15.62 -8.45 19.70
C ARG A 205 16.52 -7.21 19.81
N PRO A 206 16.37 -6.12 19.02
CA PRO A 206 17.24 -4.95 19.12
C PRO A 206 16.90 -4.07 20.32
N MET A 207 15.77 -4.33 20.98
CA MET A 207 15.31 -3.61 22.16
C MET A 207 15.79 -4.26 23.46
N ALA A 208 16.50 -5.38 23.38
CA ALA A 208 17.02 -6.14 24.51
C ALA A 208 17.75 -5.26 25.53
N ASP A 209 18.65 -4.39 25.07
CA ASP A 209 19.39 -3.49 25.95
C ASP A 209 18.50 -2.47 26.63
N ILE A 210 17.50 -1.93 25.92
CA ILE A 210 16.60 -0.90 26.44
C ILE A 210 15.81 -1.44 27.64
N TYR A 211 15.31 -2.67 27.52
CA TYR A 211 14.56 -3.33 28.59
C TYR A 211 15.46 -4.06 29.60
N GLY A 212 16.75 -4.26 29.29
CA GLY A 212 17.63 -5.11 30.09
C GLY A 212 17.14 -6.55 30.09
N ALA A 213 16.79 -7.09 28.92
CA ALA A 213 16.26 -8.44 28.83
C ALA A 213 16.71 -9.13 27.55
N THR A 214 16.86 -10.46 27.58
CA THR A 214 16.96 -11.25 26.36
C THR A 214 15.60 -11.76 25.93
N ILE A 215 15.40 -11.92 24.62
CA ILE A 215 14.13 -12.39 24.06
C ILE A 215 14.42 -13.53 23.09
N ASN A 216 14.03 -14.73 23.48
CA ASN A 216 14.26 -15.95 22.70
C ASN A 216 12.96 -16.71 22.52
N GLY A 217 13.00 -17.75 21.69
CA GLY A 217 11.86 -18.63 21.49
C GLY A 217 12.22 -20.10 21.38
N VAL A 218 11.18 -20.91 21.41
CA VAL A 218 11.22 -22.33 21.07
C VAL A 218 10.09 -22.59 20.09
N ALA A 219 10.33 -23.42 19.09
CA ALA A 219 9.38 -23.83 18.08
C ALA A 219 9.18 -25.35 18.17
N PRO A 220 8.32 -25.83 19.09
CA PRO A 220 8.06 -27.26 19.18
C PRO A 220 7.34 -27.78 17.94
N ALA A 221 7.76 -28.94 17.44
CA ALA A 221 6.97 -29.76 16.52
C ALA A 221 5.93 -30.60 17.28
N ALA A 222 5.39 -31.64 16.65
CA ALA A 222 4.45 -32.58 17.29
C ALA A 222 5.01 -33.06 18.64
N THR A 223 4.34 -32.67 19.73
CA THR A 223 4.81 -32.91 21.10
C THR A 223 3.67 -33.44 21.96
N ILE A 224 3.91 -34.53 22.69
CA ILE A 224 2.92 -35.13 23.59
C ILE A 224 2.51 -34.12 24.66
N SER A 225 1.24 -33.75 24.66
CA SER A 225 0.66 -32.73 25.53
C SER A 225 -0.87 -32.84 25.53
N LYS A 226 -1.58 -31.99 26.28
CA LYS A 226 -3.04 -31.91 26.16
C LYS A 226 -3.51 -31.49 24.76
N LEU A 227 -2.67 -30.76 24.00
CA LEU A 227 -2.98 -30.37 22.61
C LEU A 227 -2.76 -31.50 21.60
N LEU A 228 -1.87 -32.44 21.91
CA LEU A 228 -1.65 -33.65 21.12
C LEU A 228 -1.49 -34.84 22.08
N PRO A 229 -2.61 -35.41 22.56
CA PRO A 229 -2.59 -36.57 23.44
C PRO A 229 -1.96 -37.80 22.79
N ALA A 230 -1.43 -38.73 23.60
CA ALA A 230 -0.67 -39.89 23.14
C ALA A 230 -1.40 -40.77 22.11
N ASN A 231 -2.72 -40.94 22.24
CA ASN A 231 -3.55 -41.69 21.30
C ASN A 231 -3.64 -41.02 19.91
N LEU A 232 -3.68 -39.69 19.84
CA LEU A 232 -3.68 -38.95 18.57
C LEU A 232 -2.29 -38.87 17.94
N ALA A 233 -1.24 -38.98 18.76
CA ALA A 233 0.16 -39.02 18.29
C ALA A 233 0.57 -40.40 17.72
N ALA A 234 -0.06 -41.49 18.16
CA ALA A 234 0.32 -42.86 17.77
C ALA A 234 0.34 -43.11 16.24
N PRO A 235 -0.62 -42.63 15.42
CA PRO A 235 -0.58 -42.79 13.96
C PRO A 235 0.58 -42.03 13.31
N ILE A 236 0.88 -40.82 13.80
CA ILE A 236 1.99 -39.97 13.32
C ILE A 236 3.33 -40.67 13.58
N GLN A 237 3.45 -41.28 14.76
CA GLN A 237 4.64 -42.05 15.13
C GLN A 237 4.78 -43.34 14.32
N ALA A 238 3.68 -44.05 14.06
CA ALA A 238 3.66 -45.25 13.23
C ALA A 238 4.09 -44.95 11.78
N ALA A 239 3.84 -43.73 11.29
CA ALA A 239 4.32 -43.24 9.99
C ALA A 239 5.81 -42.83 9.99
N GLY A 240 6.51 -42.94 11.12
CA GLY A 240 7.94 -42.61 11.25
C GLY A 240 8.24 -41.12 11.43
N ALA A 241 7.24 -40.29 11.69
CA ALA A 241 7.46 -38.86 11.94
C ALA A 241 8.01 -38.61 13.36
N PRO A 242 8.93 -37.64 13.54
CA PRO A 242 9.54 -37.36 14.83
C PRO A 242 8.55 -36.68 15.78
N ILE A 243 8.29 -37.30 16.93
CA ILE A 243 7.43 -36.76 17.99
C ILE A 243 8.27 -36.50 19.25
N SER A 244 8.22 -35.27 19.75
CA SER A 244 8.91 -34.90 20.98
C SER A 244 8.10 -35.30 22.22
N SER A 245 8.76 -35.69 23.30
CA SER A 245 8.11 -35.68 24.62
C SER A 245 8.04 -34.26 25.18
N ALA A 246 7.15 -34.03 26.14
CA ALA A 246 7.06 -32.74 26.83
C ALA A 246 8.41 -32.33 27.46
N PHE A 247 9.19 -33.30 27.97
CA PHE A 247 10.53 -33.08 28.49
C PHE A 247 11.48 -32.49 27.45
N HIS A 248 11.55 -33.04 26.23
CA HIS A 248 12.48 -32.55 25.20
C HIS A 248 12.17 -31.10 24.78
N ALA A 249 10.88 -30.76 24.65
CA ALA A 249 10.45 -29.40 24.36
C ALA A 249 10.67 -28.46 25.57
N GLY A 250 10.37 -28.93 26.78
CA GLY A 250 10.58 -28.18 28.03
C GLY A 250 12.06 -27.88 28.29
N LEU A 251 12.95 -28.84 28.01
CA LEU A 251 14.41 -28.65 28.12
C LEU A 251 14.91 -27.56 27.17
N ALA A 252 14.35 -27.46 25.96
CA ALA A 252 14.67 -26.38 25.03
C ALA A 252 14.23 -25.01 25.57
N ILE A 253 13.10 -24.91 26.26
CA ILE A 253 12.63 -23.66 26.89
C ILE A 253 13.63 -23.20 27.95
N VAL A 254 14.03 -24.10 28.85
CA VAL A 254 14.97 -23.77 29.94
C VAL A 254 16.36 -23.43 29.40
N TYR A 255 16.82 -24.16 28.37
CA TYR A 255 18.07 -23.84 27.70
C TYR A 255 18.00 -22.47 27.03
N SER A 256 16.91 -22.17 26.30
CA SER A 256 16.71 -20.89 25.62
C SER A 256 16.73 -19.69 26.58
N ALA A 257 16.28 -19.87 27.83
CA ALA A 257 16.34 -18.83 28.87
C ALA A 257 17.77 -18.56 29.40
N THR A 258 18.67 -19.55 29.31
CA THR A 258 19.96 -19.57 30.02
C THR A 258 21.18 -19.60 29.10
N ALA A 259 20.97 -19.88 27.81
CA ALA A 259 22.01 -20.07 26.81
C ALA A 259 22.87 -18.82 26.56
N GLN A 260 24.11 -19.08 26.11
CA GLN A 260 25.11 -18.08 25.77
C GLN A 260 25.48 -18.19 24.29
N GLN A 261 25.75 -17.05 23.66
CA GLN A 261 26.15 -16.93 22.25
C GLN A 261 27.54 -16.32 22.15
N LYS A 262 28.29 -16.78 21.14
CA LYS A 262 29.58 -16.19 20.78
C LYS A 262 29.44 -14.90 19.97
N LYS A 263 28.31 -14.77 19.27
CA LYS A 263 27.97 -13.65 18.40
C LYS A 263 26.47 -13.39 18.40
N GLU A 264 26.08 -12.14 18.22
CA GLU A 264 24.69 -11.76 17.99
C GLU A 264 24.20 -12.33 16.64
N VAL A 265 22.91 -12.68 16.58
CA VAL A 265 22.27 -13.26 15.38
C VAL A 265 22.37 -12.31 14.20
N GLU A 266 21.99 -11.05 14.44
CA GLU A 266 21.93 -10.02 13.41
C GLU A 266 21.71 -8.65 14.04
N LEU A 267 22.45 -7.65 13.56
CA LEU A 267 22.33 -6.25 13.95
C LEU A 267 21.03 -5.61 13.43
N TYR A 268 20.63 -4.50 14.02
CA TYR A 268 19.53 -3.69 13.51
C TYR A 268 19.93 -2.23 13.37
N GLY A 269 19.58 -1.65 12.23
CA GLY A 269 19.72 -0.22 11.99
C GLY A 269 21.13 0.30 12.33
N LYS A 270 21.20 1.19 13.32
CA LYS A 270 22.41 1.91 13.73
C LYS A 270 23.32 1.15 14.69
N ASP A 271 23.03 -0.11 15.00
CA ASP A 271 23.88 -0.91 15.89
C ASP A 271 25.34 -0.96 15.38
N ASP A 272 26.30 -0.88 16.31
CA ASP A 272 27.73 -0.92 16.01
C ASP A 272 28.11 -2.31 15.44
N PRO A 273 28.74 -2.38 14.24
CA PRO A 273 29.27 -3.63 13.67
C PRO A 273 30.08 -4.50 14.64
N ALA A 274 30.82 -3.87 15.58
CA ALA A 274 31.62 -4.58 16.58
C ALA A 274 30.78 -5.42 17.56
N ARG A 275 29.50 -5.08 17.77
CA ARG A 275 28.59 -5.84 18.65
C ARG A 275 28.37 -7.26 18.17
N THR A 276 28.43 -7.50 16.86
CA THR A 276 28.28 -8.84 16.28
C THR A 276 29.26 -9.83 16.91
N LEU A 277 30.47 -9.39 17.29
CA LEU A 277 31.52 -10.26 17.84
C LEU A 277 31.54 -10.31 19.36
N THR A 278 30.60 -9.67 20.04
CA THR A 278 30.57 -9.62 21.51
C THR A 278 29.87 -10.87 22.06
N PRO A 279 30.56 -11.72 22.85
CA PRO A 279 29.92 -12.83 23.53
C PRO A 279 28.91 -12.34 24.57
N GLY A 280 27.82 -13.07 24.73
CA GLY A 280 26.78 -12.71 25.70
C GLY A 280 25.68 -13.75 25.79
N ARG A 281 24.57 -13.40 26.44
CA ARG A 281 23.39 -14.27 26.50
C ARG A 281 22.74 -14.39 25.13
N TRP A 282 22.07 -15.52 24.86
CA TRP A 282 21.24 -15.67 23.67
C TRP A 282 20.19 -14.57 23.60
N ASN A 283 20.07 -13.95 22.43
CA ASN A 283 19.05 -12.94 22.16
C ASN A 283 18.59 -13.04 20.70
N GLY A 284 17.28 -13.11 20.49
CA GLY A 284 16.65 -13.21 19.17
C GLY A 284 16.80 -14.57 18.51
N ARG A 285 17.00 -15.65 19.29
CA ARG A 285 17.18 -17.02 18.77
C ARG A 285 15.96 -17.90 19.01
N VAL A 286 15.75 -18.86 18.13
CA VAL A 286 14.64 -19.84 18.23
C VAL A 286 15.18 -21.25 18.05
N ILE A 287 14.79 -22.15 18.97
CA ILE A 287 15.12 -23.59 18.91
C ILE A 287 13.95 -24.37 18.34
N LEU A 288 14.15 -25.06 17.23
CA LEU A 288 13.24 -26.10 16.74
C LEU A 288 13.46 -27.40 17.49
N THR A 289 12.39 -28.01 17.98
CA THR A 289 12.44 -29.36 18.56
C THR A 289 11.71 -30.34 17.65
N LEU A 290 12.41 -31.39 17.22
CA LEU A 290 11.87 -32.46 16.37
C LEU A 290 12.29 -33.80 16.98
N GLY A 291 11.38 -34.47 17.68
CA GLY A 291 11.74 -35.65 18.47
C GLY A 291 12.69 -35.28 19.61
N ASP A 292 13.83 -35.95 19.64
CA ASP A 292 14.97 -35.73 20.54
C ASP A 292 16.07 -34.83 19.94
N HIS A 293 15.82 -34.23 18.77
CA HIS A 293 16.76 -33.35 18.09
C HIS A 293 16.39 -31.87 18.28
N TRP A 294 17.39 -31.04 18.55
CA TRP A 294 17.26 -29.58 18.68
C TRP A 294 18.07 -28.85 17.62
N THR A 295 17.50 -27.82 17.02
CA THR A 295 18.17 -27.02 15.98
C THR A 295 17.94 -25.53 16.22
N GLU A 296 19.01 -24.74 16.23
CA GLU A 296 18.90 -23.28 16.22
C GLU A 296 18.58 -22.78 14.81
N LEU A 297 17.56 -21.94 14.67
CA LEU A 297 17.04 -21.54 13.36
C LEU A 297 17.44 -20.13 12.91
N GLU A 298 17.62 -19.18 13.83
CA GLU A 298 17.63 -17.76 13.48
C GLU A 298 18.96 -17.30 12.90
N GLU A 299 20.10 -17.84 13.34
CA GLU A 299 21.40 -17.50 12.75
C GLU A 299 21.54 -18.00 11.30
N PRO A 300 21.20 -19.26 10.97
CA PRO A 300 21.12 -19.70 9.57
C PRO A 300 20.17 -18.85 8.73
N VAL A 301 18.97 -18.56 9.22
CA VAL A 301 17.97 -17.77 8.49
C VAL A 301 18.48 -16.35 8.21
N ALA A 302 19.13 -15.70 9.19
CA ALA A 302 19.69 -14.37 9.02
C ALA A 302 20.89 -14.37 8.06
N SER A 303 21.82 -15.33 8.21
CA SER A 303 23.03 -15.41 7.38
C SER A 303 22.75 -15.77 5.92
N LEU A 304 21.70 -16.56 5.66
CA LEU A 304 21.28 -16.94 4.30
C LEU A 304 20.33 -15.91 3.66
N ARG A 305 19.90 -14.86 4.38
CA ARG A 305 19.00 -13.83 3.83
C ARG A 305 19.43 -13.24 2.49
N PRO A 306 20.71 -12.85 2.29
CA PRO A 306 21.16 -12.36 0.98
C PRO A 306 20.91 -13.34 -0.17
N GLN A 307 20.90 -14.65 0.09
CA GLN A 307 20.74 -15.68 -0.95
C GLN A 307 19.30 -15.79 -1.44
N TRP A 308 18.32 -15.76 -0.53
CA TRP A 308 16.90 -15.92 -0.90
C TRP A 308 16.17 -14.57 -1.06
N MET A 309 16.61 -13.51 -0.39
CA MET A 309 16.06 -12.16 -0.53
C MET A 309 16.72 -11.39 -1.68
N GLY A 310 17.92 -11.80 -2.10
CA GLY A 310 18.78 -11.07 -3.04
C GLY A 310 19.66 -10.05 -2.32
N GLU A 311 20.91 -9.93 -2.75
CA GLU A 311 21.91 -9.03 -2.14
C GLU A 311 21.44 -7.57 -2.15
N TYR A 312 20.95 -7.10 -3.30
CA TYR A 312 20.43 -5.74 -3.44
C TYR A 312 19.27 -5.44 -2.48
N ASN A 313 18.28 -6.33 -2.39
CA ASN A 313 17.14 -6.14 -1.50
C ASN A 313 17.55 -6.18 -0.03
N THR A 314 18.50 -7.06 0.32
CA THR A 314 19.03 -7.15 1.68
C THR A 314 19.77 -5.87 2.07
N GLU A 315 20.59 -5.34 1.16
CA GLU A 315 21.31 -4.08 1.35
C GLU A 315 20.34 -2.89 1.50
N LYS A 316 19.36 -2.75 0.58
CA LYS A 316 18.40 -1.64 0.63
C LYS A 316 17.48 -1.71 1.84
N THR A 317 17.06 -2.91 2.25
CA THR A 317 16.24 -3.09 3.45
C THR A 317 17.05 -2.77 4.71
N SER A 318 18.31 -3.20 4.78
CA SER A 318 19.22 -2.83 5.89
C SER A 318 19.48 -1.32 5.94
N TRP A 319 19.62 -0.68 4.77
CA TRP A 319 19.77 0.77 4.67
C TRP A 319 18.50 1.51 5.11
N GLN A 320 17.32 1.03 4.71
CA GLN A 320 16.06 1.58 5.19
C GLN A 320 15.94 1.45 6.71
N GLN A 321 16.27 0.27 7.27
CA GLN A 321 16.30 0.06 8.72
C GLN A 321 17.24 1.05 9.41
N LYS A 322 18.43 1.32 8.87
CA LYS A 322 19.36 2.34 9.38
C LYS A 322 18.75 3.74 9.42
N LEU A 323 18.00 4.10 8.37
CA LEU A 323 17.35 5.41 8.27
C LEU A 323 16.13 5.54 9.19
N THR A 324 15.39 4.45 9.40
CA THR A 324 14.17 4.42 10.23
C THR A 324 14.43 4.01 11.68
N ASP A 325 15.67 3.69 12.05
CA ASP A 325 16.04 3.38 13.42
C ASP A 325 16.09 4.65 14.26
N MET A 326 15.00 4.89 14.98
CA MET A 326 14.80 6.07 15.83
C MET A 326 15.35 5.89 17.25
N ARG A 327 16.04 4.77 17.55
CA ARG A 327 16.64 4.56 18.87
C ARG A 327 17.79 5.54 19.10
N GLU A 328 17.80 6.17 20.26
CA GLU A 328 18.95 6.95 20.76
C GLU A 328 19.94 5.97 21.38
N LEU A 329 20.95 5.54 20.60
CA LEU A 329 22.00 4.68 21.11
C LEU A 329 22.91 5.49 22.06
N PRO A 330 23.38 4.91 23.19
CA PRO A 330 24.33 5.59 24.05
C PRO A 330 25.58 5.95 23.26
N THR A 331 25.92 7.24 23.17
CA THR A 331 27.20 7.69 22.65
C THR A 331 28.29 7.13 23.54
N SER A 332 29.00 6.08 23.09
CA SER A 332 30.25 5.69 23.71
C SER A 332 31.19 6.90 23.69
N ALA A 333 31.69 7.28 24.86
CA ALA A 333 32.54 8.43 25.10
C ALA A 333 33.66 8.59 24.05
N SER A 334 33.81 9.82 23.58
CA SER A 334 35.00 10.45 22.98
C SER A 334 36.25 9.58 22.81
N LYS A 335 36.65 9.36 21.56
CA LYS A 335 38.05 9.47 21.11
C LYS A 335 38.05 9.78 19.62
N GLU A 336 38.25 11.05 19.29
CA GLU A 336 38.79 11.43 17.98
C GLU A 336 40.09 10.65 17.75
N PRO A 337 40.31 10.03 16.58
CA PRO A 337 41.66 9.78 16.14
C PRO A 337 42.17 11.05 15.46
N ALA A 338 43.17 11.65 16.11
CA ALA A 338 43.98 12.72 15.57
C ALA A 338 44.49 12.39 14.15
N ARG A 339 44.60 13.43 13.34
CA ARG A 339 45.48 13.45 12.17
C ARG A 339 46.88 13.05 12.61
N GLU A 340 47.39 11.93 12.10
CA GLU A 340 48.83 11.71 12.01
C GLU A 340 49.19 10.91 10.76
N THR A 341 50.34 11.29 10.24
CA THR A 341 50.89 11.08 8.90
C THR A 341 51.46 9.68 8.65
N SER A 342 51.41 9.26 7.37
CA SER A 342 52.25 8.27 6.67
C SER A 342 53.17 7.32 7.49
N ASN A 343 52.98 6.01 7.32
CA ASN A 343 53.99 5.13 6.69
C ASN A 343 53.50 3.68 6.50
N THR A 344 53.74 3.16 5.30
CA THR A 344 53.57 1.77 4.84
C THR A 344 54.48 0.75 5.56
N LYS A 345 53.99 -0.47 5.86
CA LYS A 345 54.38 -1.75 5.19
C LYS A 345 53.80 -3.03 5.85
N HIS A 346 53.26 -3.87 4.97
CA HIS A 346 53.02 -5.33 4.92
C HIS A 346 53.23 -6.27 6.13
N TYR A 347 52.27 -7.20 6.28
CA TYR A 347 52.51 -8.65 6.33
C TYR A 347 51.48 -9.41 5.48
N ALA A 348 51.94 -10.44 4.77
CA ALA A 348 51.19 -11.31 3.87
C ALA A 348 51.35 -12.79 4.30
N CYS A 349 50.31 -13.61 4.14
CA CYS A 349 50.29 -15.07 3.85
C CYS A 349 48.82 -15.57 3.98
N GLN A 350 48.26 -16.49 3.20
CA GLN A 350 48.78 -17.40 2.18
C GLN A 350 47.59 -17.95 1.37
N LYS A 351 47.72 -18.05 0.04
CA LYS A 351 46.83 -18.83 -0.84
C LYS A 351 47.33 -20.28 -0.88
N SER A 352 46.43 -21.26 -0.79
CA SER A 352 46.63 -22.57 -1.41
C SER A 352 45.35 -23.01 -2.13
N THR A 353 45.58 -23.60 -3.29
CA THR A 353 44.69 -24.02 -4.37
C THR A 353 43.86 -25.28 -4.06
N PHE A 354 42.60 -25.34 -4.53
CA PHE A 354 42.00 -26.57 -5.05
C PHE A 354 41.13 -26.29 -6.30
N LYS A 355 41.28 -27.15 -7.30
CA LYS A 355 40.82 -27.07 -8.70
C LYS A 355 39.29 -27.14 -8.88
N PRO A 356 38.73 -26.54 -9.96
CA PRO A 356 37.37 -26.84 -10.41
C PRO A 356 37.34 -28.11 -11.27
N LEU A 357 36.33 -28.97 -11.05
CA LEU A 357 35.98 -30.07 -11.96
C LEU A 357 35.15 -29.50 -13.12
N ILE A 358 35.57 -29.79 -14.35
CA ILE A 358 34.84 -29.54 -15.61
C ILE A 358 34.28 -30.87 -16.10
N VAL A 359 32.97 -30.94 -16.43
CA VAL A 359 32.41 -31.59 -17.64
C VAL A 359 30.96 -31.04 -17.87
N PRO A 360 30.32 -31.17 -19.05
CA PRO A 360 30.33 -30.15 -20.10
C PRO A 360 28.92 -29.68 -20.53
N THR A 361 28.84 -28.48 -21.10
CA THR A 361 27.70 -28.03 -21.93
C THR A 361 27.68 -28.74 -23.29
N PRO A 362 26.52 -29.18 -23.80
CA PRO A 362 26.40 -29.54 -25.20
C PRO A 362 26.16 -28.30 -26.07
N THR A 363 26.93 -28.28 -27.15
CA THR A 363 26.91 -27.39 -28.31
C THR A 363 25.62 -27.47 -29.13
N VAL A 364 25.13 -26.34 -29.64
CA VAL A 364 24.56 -26.24 -31.01
C VAL A 364 25.02 -24.91 -31.66
N ARG A 365 25.44 -25.04 -32.92
CA ARG A 365 26.12 -24.07 -33.79
C ARG A 365 25.20 -22.93 -34.32
N PRO A 366 25.81 -21.84 -34.82
CA PRO A 366 25.12 -20.70 -35.44
C PRO A 366 24.80 -20.95 -36.92
N CYS A 367 23.72 -20.35 -37.41
CA CYS A 367 23.51 -20.12 -38.84
C CYS A 367 23.79 -18.66 -39.19
N SER A 368 24.27 -18.48 -40.41
CA SER A 368 25.19 -17.45 -40.88
C SER A 368 24.59 -16.55 -41.96
N LEU A 369 25.29 -15.43 -42.21
CA LEU A 369 25.31 -14.58 -43.43
C LEU A 369 24.11 -13.62 -43.58
N VAL A 370 24.27 -12.33 -43.92
CA VAL A 370 25.15 -11.70 -44.92
C VAL A 370 25.58 -10.27 -44.48
N ALA A 371 26.83 -9.92 -44.79
CA ALA A 371 27.41 -8.58 -44.68
C ALA A 371 27.26 -7.77 -45.99
N LEU A 372 27.27 -6.43 -45.90
CA LEU A 372 27.71 -5.43 -46.90
C LEU A 372 27.70 -4.06 -46.18
N ASP A 373 28.79 -3.57 -45.60
CA ASP A 373 30.02 -2.96 -46.17
C ASP A 373 29.86 -1.48 -46.56
N CYS A 374 30.55 -0.58 -45.84
CA CYS A 374 31.38 0.49 -46.44
C CYS A 374 32.15 1.32 -45.38
N LYS A 375 33.44 0.98 -45.26
CA LYS A 375 34.65 1.84 -45.15
C LYS A 375 34.63 3.12 -44.31
N SER A 376 35.46 3.08 -43.25
CA SER A 376 36.18 4.21 -42.66
C SER A 376 37.51 4.48 -43.36
N THR A 377 37.93 5.74 -43.44
CA THR A 377 39.36 6.11 -43.53
C THR A 377 39.68 7.33 -42.67
N SER A 378 40.50 7.05 -41.65
CA SER A 378 41.50 7.88 -40.94
C SER A 378 41.99 9.15 -41.65
N PHE A 379 42.27 10.24 -40.90
CA PHE A 379 43.64 10.74 -40.68
C PHE A 379 43.70 11.85 -39.60
N SER A 380 44.91 12.01 -39.07
CA SER A 380 45.35 12.42 -37.73
C SER A 380 45.89 13.86 -37.60
N HIS A 381 46.34 14.19 -36.38
CA HIS A 381 47.36 15.20 -35.96
C HIS A 381 46.86 16.58 -35.46
N PHE A 382 47.43 17.27 -34.46
CA PHE A 382 48.64 17.11 -33.63
C PHE A 382 48.57 17.99 -32.34
N HIS A 383 49.25 17.56 -31.27
CA HIS A 383 49.99 18.28 -30.18
C HIS A 383 49.36 19.31 -29.19
N ARG A 384 49.18 18.89 -27.90
CA ARG A 384 49.96 19.18 -26.63
C ARG A 384 50.58 20.59 -26.35
N PRO A 385 50.91 20.97 -25.08
CA PRO A 385 50.09 21.36 -23.90
C PRO A 385 50.62 22.73 -23.29
N PRO A 386 50.38 23.16 -22.01
CA PRO A 386 50.34 24.58 -21.58
C PRO A 386 51.67 25.14 -21.01
N PRO A 387 51.75 26.44 -20.63
CA PRO A 387 51.78 26.76 -19.17
C PRO A 387 51.26 28.17 -18.71
N SER A 388 50.83 28.20 -17.44
CA SER A 388 50.88 29.21 -16.36
C SER A 388 50.98 30.75 -16.58
N SER A 389 50.03 31.45 -15.93
CA SER A 389 50.12 32.67 -15.08
C SER A 389 50.79 33.97 -15.57
N VAL A 390 50.03 35.07 -15.69
CA VAL A 390 50.52 36.46 -15.51
C VAL A 390 49.44 37.38 -14.91
N LYS A 391 49.92 38.28 -14.03
CA LYS A 391 49.24 39.34 -13.25
C LYS A 391 48.64 40.49 -14.08
N ILE A 392 47.61 41.09 -13.50
CA ILE A 392 46.97 42.36 -13.88
C ILE A 392 47.88 43.54 -13.49
N ILE A 393 48.03 44.52 -14.40
CA ILE A 393 48.53 45.87 -14.13
C ILE A 393 47.52 46.88 -14.69
N MET A 394 47.25 47.91 -13.89
CA MET A 394 46.30 49.00 -14.11
C MET A 394 46.79 50.01 -15.15
N SER A 395 45.85 50.66 -15.85
CA SER A 395 46.06 51.97 -16.49
C SER A 395 44.76 52.78 -16.41
N THR A 396 44.93 54.06 -16.10
CA THR A 396 43.93 55.09 -15.79
C THR A 396 43.48 55.90 -17.01
N ASP A 397 42.32 56.56 -16.81
CA ASP A 397 41.80 57.80 -17.39
C ASP A 397 41.47 57.89 -18.90
N GLU A 398 40.19 58.10 -19.22
CA GLU A 398 39.62 59.43 -19.52
C GLU A 398 38.11 59.34 -19.80
N LYS A 399 37.36 60.37 -19.40
CA LYS A 399 35.93 60.55 -19.65
C LYS A 399 35.74 61.89 -20.38
N PRO A 400 34.84 61.98 -21.37
CA PRO A 400 34.00 63.19 -21.43
C PRO A 400 32.49 62.86 -21.57
N PRO A 401 31.63 63.87 -21.36
CA PRO A 401 30.27 63.69 -20.84
C PRO A 401 29.22 63.75 -21.94
N LEU A 402 28.01 63.27 -21.66
CA LEU A 402 26.75 63.87 -22.12
C LEU A 402 25.58 63.33 -21.28
N THR A 403 24.83 64.29 -20.75
CA THR A 403 23.58 64.20 -19.98
C THR A 403 22.42 63.66 -20.81
N GLU A 404 21.62 62.74 -20.26
CA GLU A 404 20.14 62.77 -20.32
C GLU A 404 19.51 61.61 -19.53
N ASN A 405 18.58 61.96 -18.64
CA ASN A 405 17.55 61.20 -17.93
C ASN A 405 17.73 59.68 -17.71
N PRO A 406 17.77 59.20 -16.44
CA PRO A 406 17.59 57.78 -16.18
C PRO A 406 16.14 57.40 -16.48
N LEU A 407 15.93 56.74 -17.62
CA LEU A 407 14.86 55.76 -17.73
C LEU A 407 15.01 54.82 -16.54
N VAL A 408 14.04 54.87 -15.63
CA VAL A 408 13.88 53.88 -14.58
C VAL A 408 13.60 52.55 -15.28
N VAL A 409 14.67 51.86 -15.66
CA VAL A 409 14.64 50.42 -15.88
C VAL A 409 14.37 49.86 -14.50
N THR A 410 13.09 49.63 -14.21
CA THR A 410 12.68 48.79 -13.10
C THR A 410 13.28 47.42 -13.40
N SER A 411 14.47 47.17 -12.87
CA SER A 411 15.01 45.83 -12.77
C SER A 411 13.96 45.04 -11.99
N THR A 412 13.22 44.18 -12.69
CA THR A 412 12.44 43.13 -12.07
C THR A 412 13.42 42.34 -11.22
N SER A 413 13.41 42.62 -9.92
CA SER A 413 14.14 41.88 -8.92
C SER A 413 13.76 40.40 -9.10
N PRO A 414 14.70 39.45 -8.97
CA PRO A 414 14.32 38.05 -8.87
C PRO A 414 13.33 37.95 -7.71
N GLU A 415 12.17 37.31 -7.93
CA GLU A 415 11.16 37.07 -6.90
C GLU A 415 11.85 36.66 -5.59
N SER A 416 11.66 37.45 -4.54
CA SER A 416 12.30 37.24 -3.24
C SER A 416 12.08 35.82 -2.77
N SER A 417 13.17 35.16 -2.34
CA SER A 417 13.23 33.76 -1.89
C SER A 417 12.36 33.40 -0.67
N ASP A 418 11.62 34.37 -0.12
CA ASP A 418 10.93 34.30 1.18
C ASP A 418 9.42 33.99 1.12
N ASP A 419 8.79 33.92 -0.06
CA ASP A 419 7.31 33.83 -0.14
C ASP A 419 6.74 32.39 -0.17
N TYR A 420 7.60 31.37 -0.22
CA TYR A 420 7.17 29.95 -0.24
C TYR A 420 7.34 29.29 1.13
N PRO A 421 6.34 28.55 1.65
CA PRO A 421 6.49 27.76 2.86
C PRO A 421 7.61 26.72 2.69
N SER A 422 8.45 26.56 3.72
CA SER A 422 9.59 25.63 3.70
C SER A 422 9.58 24.70 4.92
N GLY A 423 10.40 23.64 4.87
CA GLY A 423 10.57 22.68 5.96
C GLY A 423 9.27 21.95 6.36
N ALA A 424 9.01 21.86 7.67
CA ALA A 424 7.88 21.12 8.24
C ALA A 424 6.52 21.69 7.80
N LYS A 425 6.40 23.01 7.59
CA LYS A 425 5.14 23.64 7.16
C LYS A 425 4.72 23.15 5.77
N LEU A 426 5.65 23.10 4.82
CA LEU A 426 5.37 22.57 3.48
C LEU A 426 5.01 21.08 3.52
N ALA A 427 5.73 20.29 4.33
CA ALA A 427 5.45 18.86 4.48
C ALA A 427 4.04 18.60 5.03
N MET A 428 3.62 19.33 6.07
CA MET A 428 2.28 19.23 6.64
C MET A 428 1.19 19.66 5.64
N LEU A 429 1.42 20.70 4.85
CA LEU A 429 0.49 21.13 3.81
C LEU A 429 0.34 20.08 2.71
N VAL A 430 1.47 19.55 2.20
CA VAL A 430 1.44 18.47 1.19
C VAL A 430 0.74 17.24 1.75
N LEU A 431 0.99 16.87 3.02
CA LEU A 431 0.30 15.77 3.68
C LEU A 431 -1.21 16.00 3.77
N ALA A 432 -1.67 17.22 4.10
CA ALA A 432 -3.09 17.57 4.11
C ALA A 432 -3.73 17.41 2.72
N LEU A 433 -3.02 17.84 1.68
CA LEU A 433 -3.49 17.66 0.30
C LEU A 433 -3.50 16.19 -0.12
N MET A 434 -2.54 15.39 0.34
CA MET A 434 -2.51 13.94 0.14
C MET A 434 -3.71 13.26 0.82
N VAL A 435 -4.01 13.61 2.07
CA VAL A 435 -5.19 13.08 2.79
C VAL A 435 -6.49 13.48 2.09
N SER A 436 -6.56 14.72 1.58
CA SER A 436 -7.73 15.22 0.85
C SER A 436 -7.96 14.48 -0.47
N ILE A 437 -6.91 14.30 -1.28
CA ILE A 437 -7.04 13.57 -2.55
C ILE A 437 -7.28 12.07 -2.32
N PHE A 438 -6.70 11.51 -1.25
CA PHE A 438 -6.93 10.13 -0.83
C PHE A 438 -8.40 9.87 -0.57
N LEU A 439 -9.05 10.77 0.17
CA LEU A 439 -10.45 10.68 0.55
C LEU A 439 -11.39 10.72 -0.68
N VAL A 440 -11.16 11.63 -1.63
CA VAL A 440 -11.94 11.66 -2.87
C VAL A 440 -11.75 10.39 -3.69
N ALA A 441 -10.51 9.93 -3.83
CA ALA A 441 -10.17 8.75 -4.62
C ALA A 441 -10.68 7.45 -3.98
N LEU A 442 -10.68 7.36 -2.64
CA LEU A 442 -11.25 6.26 -1.87
C LEU A 442 -12.76 6.18 -2.11
N ASP A 443 -13.49 7.29 -1.94
CA ASP A 443 -14.93 7.36 -2.12
C ASP A 443 -15.38 7.04 -3.56
N MET A 444 -14.55 7.40 -4.54
CA MET A 444 -14.78 7.05 -5.95
C MET A 444 -14.83 5.54 -6.18
N THR A 445 -14.03 4.74 -5.48
CA THR A 445 -13.89 3.31 -5.78
C THR A 445 -14.49 2.38 -4.72
N ILE A 446 -14.68 2.84 -3.49
CA ILE A 446 -15.23 2.05 -2.37
C ILE A 446 -16.67 1.60 -2.61
N VAL A 447 -17.47 2.41 -3.32
CA VAL A 447 -18.90 2.12 -3.54
C VAL A 447 -19.12 0.90 -4.43
N ALA A 448 -18.19 0.60 -5.33
CA ALA A 448 -18.36 -0.47 -6.32
C ALA A 448 -18.61 -1.85 -5.68
N THR A 449 -18.00 -2.13 -4.54
CA THR A 449 -18.20 -3.38 -3.80
C THR A 449 -19.46 -3.39 -2.92
N ALA A 450 -20.02 -2.22 -2.62
CA ALA A 450 -21.22 -2.06 -1.82
C ALA A 450 -22.53 -2.11 -2.64
N ILE A 451 -22.46 -1.83 -3.94
CA ILE A 451 -23.62 -1.72 -4.84
C ILE A 451 -24.57 -2.93 -4.76
N PRO A 452 -24.12 -4.20 -4.81
CA PRO A 452 -25.04 -5.35 -4.75
C PRO A 452 -25.85 -5.39 -3.45
N ARG A 453 -25.22 -5.07 -2.30
CA ARG A 453 -25.88 -5.05 -0.99
C ARG A 453 -26.86 -3.89 -0.86
N ILE A 454 -26.47 -2.69 -1.29
CA ILE A 454 -27.33 -1.49 -1.32
C ILE A 454 -28.59 -1.77 -2.13
N THR A 455 -28.40 -2.34 -3.32
CA THR A 455 -29.49 -2.62 -4.25
C THR A 455 -30.48 -3.62 -3.69
N ARG A 456 -29.98 -4.65 -2.99
CA ARG A 456 -30.83 -5.65 -2.31
C ARG A 456 -31.62 -5.02 -1.16
N GLU A 457 -31.00 -4.15 -0.36
CA GLU A 457 -31.66 -3.47 0.77
C GLU A 457 -32.75 -2.49 0.32
N PHE A 458 -32.50 -1.73 -0.75
CA PHE A 458 -33.47 -0.77 -1.28
C PHE A 458 -34.43 -1.35 -2.33
N ASN A 459 -34.27 -2.61 -2.70
CA ASN A 459 -35.03 -3.28 -3.77
C ASN A 459 -35.04 -2.47 -5.08
N SER A 460 -33.87 -1.98 -5.49
CA SER A 460 -33.74 -0.91 -6.50
C SER A 460 -32.79 -1.31 -7.64
N LEU A 461 -32.99 -2.48 -8.24
CA LEU A 461 -32.12 -3.02 -9.30
C LEU A 461 -31.96 -2.06 -10.50
N GLU A 462 -32.99 -1.27 -10.78
CA GLU A 462 -32.99 -0.29 -11.86
C GLU A 462 -32.02 0.88 -11.61
N ASP A 463 -31.64 1.13 -10.36
CA ASP A 463 -30.80 2.26 -9.93
C ASP A 463 -29.31 1.94 -9.85
N ILE A 464 -28.88 0.69 -10.08
CA ILE A 464 -27.48 0.23 -9.94
C ILE A 464 -26.49 1.17 -10.64
N GLY A 465 -26.79 1.56 -11.89
CA GLY A 465 -25.90 2.42 -12.68
C GLY A 465 -25.73 3.82 -12.10
N TRP A 466 -26.72 4.31 -11.34
CA TRP A 466 -26.73 5.66 -10.81
C TRP A 466 -25.87 5.86 -9.57
N TYR A 467 -25.64 4.81 -8.78
CA TYR A 467 -24.83 4.90 -7.56
C TYR A 467 -23.39 5.33 -7.82
N GLY A 468 -22.79 4.87 -8.92
CA GLY A 468 -21.49 5.35 -9.41
C GLY A 468 -21.63 6.60 -10.27
N SER A 469 -22.54 6.58 -11.25
CA SER A 469 -22.62 7.61 -12.29
C SER A 469 -22.96 9.00 -11.76
N ALA A 470 -23.78 9.12 -10.70
CA ALA A 470 -24.12 10.41 -10.11
C ALA A 470 -22.88 11.16 -9.57
N PHE A 471 -21.94 10.42 -8.98
CA PHE A 471 -20.68 10.99 -8.51
C PHE A 471 -19.80 11.40 -9.70
N PHE A 472 -19.61 10.51 -10.68
CA PHE A 472 -18.74 10.77 -11.84
C PHE A 472 -19.24 11.92 -12.72
N LEU A 473 -20.56 12.01 -12.89
CA LEU A 473 -21.23 13.10 -13.58
C LEU A 473 -20.96 14.45 -12.90
N THR A 474 -21.13 14.52 -11.59
CA THR A 474 -20.98 15.77 -10.85
C THR A 474 -19.52 16.15 -10.65
N ILE A 475 -18.62 15.19 -10.41
CA ILE A 475 -17.18 15.47 -10.31
C ILE A 475 -16.62 16.05 -11.60
N SER A 476 -17.06 15.55 -12.75
CA SER A 476 -16.66 16.10 -14.06
C SER A 476 -17.33 17.44 -14.34
N SER A 477 -18.66 17.55 -14.19
CA SER A 477 -19.41 18.76 -14.54
C SER A 477 -19.06 19.97 -13.67
N PHE A 478 -18.75 19.77 -12.38
CA PHE A 478 -18.43 20.84 -11.44
C PHE A 478 -16.94 21.20 -11.41
N ALA A 479 -16.07 20.46 -12.10
CA ALA A 479 -14.63 20.74 -12.10
C ALA A 479 -14.30 22.21 -12.46
N GLN A 480 -14.91 22.74 -13.52
CA GLN A 480 -14.63 24.11 -13.96
C GLN A 480 -15.14 25.18 -13.02
N LEU A 481 -16.31 24.95 -12.41
CA LEU A 481 -16.88 25.84 -11.41
C LEU A 481 -15.87 26.09 -10.29
N TRP A 482 -15.24 25.02 -9.81
CA TRP A 482 -14.20 25.11 -8.79
C TRP A 482 -12.92 25.77 -9.29
N GLY A 483 -12.51 25.56 -10.54
CA GLY A 483 -11.39 26.28 -11.14
C GLY A 483 -11.55 27.80 -11.08
N LYS A 484 -12.76 28.29 -11.39
CA LYS A 484 -13.12 29.71 -11.24
C LYS A 484 -13.19 30.12 -9.77
N ALA A 485 -13.74 29.27 -8.90
CA ALA A 485 -13.79 29.56 -7.47
C ALA A 485 -12.38 29.78 -6.88
N TYR A 486 -11.41 28.93 -7.22
CA TYR A 486 -10.00 29.09 -6.81
C TYR A 486 -9.30 30.31 -7.43
N THR A 487 -9.87 30.90 -8.50
CA THR A 487 -9.35 32.11 -9.14
C THR A 487 -9.86 33.41 -8.47
N TYR A 488 -11.13 33.43 -8.05
CA TYR A 488 -11.83 34.65 -7.57
C TYR A 488 -12.05 34.70 -6.05
N PHE A 489 -11.87 33.59 -5.35
CA PHE A 489 -11.98 33.49 -3.90
C PHE A 489 -10.66 32.99 -3.31
N SER A 490 -10.47 33.18 -2.00
CA SER A 490 -9.25 32.76 -1.31
C SER A 490 -9.11 31.24 -1.32
N LEU A 491 -7.93 30.74 -1.71
CA LEU A 491 -7.65 29.30 -1.81
C LEU A 491 -8.07 28.52 -0.55
N LYS A 492 -7.79 29.08 0.64
CA LYS A 492 -8.10 28.45 1.93
C LYS A 492 -9.58 28.14 2.09
N TRP A 493 -10.43 29.15 1.94
CA TRP A 493 -11.87 28.98 2.17
C TRP A 493 -12.54 28.17 1.06
N VAL A 494 -12.01 28.22 -0.17
CA VAL A 494 -12.54 27.40 -1.28
C VAL A 494 -12.29 25.92 -1.02
N ILE A 495 -11.07 25.51 -0.63
CA ILE A 495 -10.81 24.09 -0.34
C ILE A 495 -11.57 23.59 0.89
N ILE A 496 -11.69 24.42 1.94
CA ILE A 496 -12.51 24.08 3.12
C ILE A 496 -13.97 23.87 2.71
N THR A 497 -14.53 24.77 1.90
CA THR A 497 -15.92 24.66 1.42
C THR A 497 -16.10 23.39 0.58
N ALA A 498 -15.15 23.08 -0.31
CA ALA A 498 -15.19 21.86 -1.12
C ALA A 498 -15.18 20.60 -0.26
N ILE A 499 -14.32 20.52 0.76
CA ILE A 499 -14.29 19.39 1.70
C ILE A 499 -15.60 19.32 2.47
N CYS A 500 -16.13 20.44 3.00
CA CYS A 500 -17.41 20.41 3.72
C CYS A 500 -18.57 19.91 2.83
N ILE A 501 -18.65 20.33 1.57
CA ILE A 501 -19.67 19.83 0.63
C ILE A 501 -19.50 18.32 0.39
N PHE A 502 -18.25 17.87 0.22
CA PHE A 502 -17.94 16.44 0.07
C PHE A 502 -18.36 15.63 1.30
N GLU A 503 -18.04 16.09 2.51
CA GLU A 503 -18.39 15.40 3.76
C GLU A 503 -19.90 15.39 4.00
N ILE A 504 -20.60 16.49 3.71
CA ILE A 504 -22.07 16.54 3.81
C ILE A 504 -22.70 15.54 2.84
N GLY A 505 -22.21 15.46 1.60
CA GLY A 505 -22.67 14.46 0.64
C GLY A 505 -22.43 13.02 1.15
N SER A 506 -21.23 12.77 1.71
CA SER A 506 -20.88 11.48 2.31
C SER A 506 -21.80 11.13 3.49
N LEU A 507 -22.10 12.09 4.35
CA LEU A 507 -23.04 11.90 5.47
C LEU A 507 -24.43 11.54 4.96
N ILE A 508 -24.94 12.26 3.94
CA ILE A 508 -26.24 11.97 3.31
C ILE A 508 -26.26 10.54 2.76
N CYS A 509 -25.17 10.09 2.11
CA CYS A 509 -25.04 8.71 1.66
C CYS A 509 -25.08 7.70 2.82
N ALA A 510 -24.36 8.00 3.91
CA ALA A 510 -24.27 7.12 5.07
C ALA A 510 -25.60 6.94 5.80
N VAL A 511 -26.44 7.98 5.86
CA VAL A 511 -27.76 7.95 6.52
C VAL A 511 -28.93 7.75 5.56
N ALA A 512 -28.67 7.43 4.28
CA ALA A 512 -29.70 7.35 3.26
C ALA A 512 -30.76 6.28 3.61
N PRO A 513 -32.06 6.65 3.65
CA PRO A 513 -33.14 5.70 3.90
C PRO A 513 -33.65 5.00 2.63
N ASN A 514 -33.31 5.52 1.44
CA ASN A 514 -33.73 4.97 0.15
C ASN A 514 -32.70 5.29 -0.96
N SER A 515 -32.85 4.60 -2.10
CA SER A 515 -31.99 4.72 -3.28
C SER A 515 -31.84 6.16 -3.79
N THR A 516 -32.96 6.90 -3.90
CA THR A 516 -32.93 8.28 -4.42
C THR A 516 -32.13 9.21 -3.51
N THR A 517 -32.28 9.11 -2.18
CA THR A 517 -31.47 9.89 -1.24
C THR A 517 -29.99 9.56 -1.37
N LEU A 518 -29.63 8.29 -1.56
CA LEU A 518 -28.25 7.88 -1.79
C LEU A 518 -27.70 8.50 -3.09
N MET A 519 -28.43 8.44 -4.19
CA MET A 519 -28.04 9.05 -5.47
C MET A 519 -27.82 10.57 -5.35
N VAL A 520 -28.71 11.28 -4.65
CA VAL A 520 -28.57 12.72 -4.38
C VAL A 520 -27.34 12.98 -3.51
N GLY A 521 -27.11 12.17 -2.48
CA GLY A 521 -25.88 12.22 -1.68
C GLY A 521 -24.64 12.08 -2.55
N ARG A 522 -24.59 11.09 -3.44
CA ARG A 522 -23.47 10.84 -4.38
C ARG A 522 -23.23 12.03 -5.32
N ALA A 523 -24.29 12.67 -5.79
CA ALA A 523 -24.20 13.88 -6.60
C ALA A 523 -23.58 15.06 -5.82
N ILE A 524 -23.96 15.23 -4.55
CA ILE A 524 -23.37 16.26 -3.68
C ILE A 524 -21.89 15.94 -3.38
N THR A 525 -21.57 14.68 -3.08
CA THR A 525 -20.20 14.23 -2.82
C THR A 525 -19.32 14.46 -4.05
N GLY A 526 -19.77 14.10 -5.25
CA GLY A 526 -19.01 14.31 -6.48
C GLY A 526 -18.81 15.80 -6.79
N ALA A 527 -19.83 16.64 -6.57
CA ALA A 527 -19.70 18.09 -6.70
C ALA A 527 -18.65 18.68 -5.75
N GLY A 528 -18.61 18.25 -4.48
CA GLY A 528 -17.55 18.64 -3.53
C GLY A 528 -16.18 18.07 -3.90
N GLY A 529 -16.14 16.81 -4.35
CA GLY A 529 -14.93 16.09 -4.76
C GLY A 529 -14.21 16.77 -5.91
N ALA A 530 -14.95 17.36 -6.86
CA ALA A 530 -14.37 18.16 -7.94
C ALA A 530 -13.54 19.34 -7.40
N GLY A 531 -14.05 19.99 -6.36
CA GLY A 531 -13.41 21.12 -5.71
C GLY A 531 -12.20 20.71 -4.88
N VAL A 532 -12.27 19.56 -4.21
CA VAL A 532 -11.14 19.01 -3.47
C VAL A 532 -10.03 18.59 -4.42
N THR A 533 -10.34 17.81 -5.46
CA THR A 533 -9.37 17.37 -6.47
C THR A 533 -8.70 18.56 -7.14
N ASN A 534 -9.46 19.50 -7.71
CA ASN A 534 -8.88 20.70 -8.33
C ASN A 534 -8.08 21.53 -7.33
N GLY A 535 -8.57 21.67 -6.10
CA GLY A 535 -7.90 22.38 -5.02
C GLY A 535 -6.52 21.83 -4.71
N CYS A 536 -6.39 20.51 -4.59
CA CYS A 536 -5.10 19.87 -4.31
C CYS A 536 -4.05 20.22 -5.39
N TYR A 537 -4.41 20.10 -6.68
CA TYR A 537 -3.50 20.41 -7.77
C TYR A 537 -3.21 21.92 -7.90
N ILE A 538 -4.21 22.77 -7.68
CA ILE A 538 -4.05 24.23 -7.76
C ILE A 538 -3.20 24.74 -6.60
N ILE A 539 -3.48 24.32 -5.36
CA ILE A 539 -2.75 24.78 -4.17
C ILE A 539 -1.27 24.39 -4.26
N ILE A 540 -0.93 23.19 -4.75
CA ILE A 540 0.48 22.80 -4.99
C ILE A 540 1.20 23.82 -5.88
N ALA A 541 0.54 24.33 -6.92
CA ALA A 541 1.13 25.33 -7.80
C ALA A 541 1.45 26.65 -7.07
N PHE A 542 0.78 26.97 -5.96
CA PHE A 542 1.02 28.18 -5.17
C PHE A 542 1.93 27.98 -3.95
N ILE A 543 1.99 26.77 -3.36
CA ILE A 543 2.82 26.51 -2.16
C ILE A 543 4.19 25.95 -2.50
N ALA A 544 4.37 25.34 -3.67
CA ALA A 544 5.63 24.75 -4.09
C ALA A 544 6.35 25.62 -5.12
N ARG A 545 7.68 25.72 -4.96
CA ARG A 545 8.55 26.36 -5.95
C ARG A 545 8.37 25.69 -7.32
N PRO A 546 8.40 26.45 -8.44
CA PRO A 546 8.16 25.94 -9.79
C PRO A 546 8.93 24.66 -10.12
N GLU A 547 10.17 24.53 -9.68
CA GLU A 547 11.03 23.37 -9.96
C GLU A 547 10.54 22.11 -9.24
N LYS A 548 9.86 22.24 -8.10
CA LYS A 548 9.38 21.13 -7.27
C LYS A 548 7.91 20.78 -7.51
N ARG A 549 7.15 21.62 -8.23
CA ARG A 549 5.72 21.37 -8.54
C ARG A 549 5.51 20.00 -9.19
N PRO A 550 6.28 19.58 -10.23
CA PRO A 550 6.08 18.28 -10.86
C PRO A 550 6.24 17.10 -9.88
N ALA A 551 7.22 17.16 -8.97
CA ALA A 551 7.41 16.12 -7.96
C ALA A 551 6.20 15.99 -7.00
N PHE A 552 5.69 17.10 -6.47
CA PHE A 552 4.53 17.06 -5.57
C PHE A 552 3.23 16.68 -6.28
N THR A 553 3.04 17.13 -7.52
CA THR A 553 1.92 16.68 -8.37
C THR A 553 1.99 15.17 -8.66
N GLY A 554 3.19 14.63 -8.85
CA GLY A 554 3.42 13.19 -8.97
C GLY A 554 3.05 12.42 -7.70
N ILE A 555 3.36 12.98 -6.52
CA ILE A 555 2.95 12.41 -5.22
C ILE A 555 1.42 12.38 -5.09
N LEU A 556 0.70 13.46 -5.45
CA LEU A 556 -0.77 13.45 -5.43
C LEU A 556 -1.35 12.37 -6.36
N GLY A 557 -0.80 12.24 -7.57
CA GLY A 557 -1.24 11.20 -8.50
C GLY A 557 -0.98 9.79 -7.97
N ALA A 558 0.15 9.57 -7.29
CA ALA A 558 0.46 8.29 -6.66
C ALA A 558 -0.49 7.98 -5.50
N THR A 559 -0.85 8.99 -4.69
CA THR A 559 -1.87 8.86 -3.64
C THR A 559 -3.23 8.51 -4.24
N TYR A 560 -3.65 9.19 -5.31
CA TYR A 560 -4.90 8.89 -6.02
C TYR A 560 -4.92 7.43 -6.51
N GLY A 561 -3.84 6.98 -7.19
CA GLY A 561 -3.70 5.61 -7.65
C GLY A 561 -3.80 4.59 -6.51
N MET A 562 -3.05 4.79 -5.42
CA MET A 562 -3.06 3.89 -4.25
C MET A 562 -4.45 3.77 -3.61
N SER A 563 -5.15 4.89 -3.48
CA SER A 563 -6.49 4.96 -2.89
C SER A 563 -7.51 4.14 -3.69
N SER A 564 -7.36 4.11 -5.01
CA SER A 564 -8.28 3.37 -5.90
C SER A 564 -8.34 1.87 -5.61
N VAL A 565 -7.28 1.26 -5.05
CA VAL A 565 -7.25 -0.16 -4.63
C VAL A 565 -7.68 -0.34 -3.18
N ILE A 566 -7.26 0.58 -2.32
CA ILE A 566 -7.64 0.56 -0.90
C ILE A 566 -9.17 0.66 -0.78
N GLY A 567 -9.83 1.40 -1.68
CA GLY A 567 -11.29 1.53 -1.74
C GLY A 567 -12.00 0.17 -1.77
N PRO A 568 -11.88 -0.65 -2.82
CA PRO A 568 -12.53 -1.96 -2.88
C PRO A 568 -12.17 -2.90 -1.73
N LEU A 569 -10.92 -2.90 -1.23
CA LEU A 569 -10.53 -3.72 -0.07
C LEU A 569 -11.34 -3.34 1.18
N ILE A 570 -11.32 -2.05 1.52
CA ILE A 570 -12.02 -1.53 2.71
C ILE A 570 -13.53 -1.63 2.52
N GLY A 571 -14.04 -1.29 1.33
CA GLY A 571 -15.46 -1.33 1.00
C GLY A 571 -16.02 -2.74 1.03
N GLY A 572 -15.26 -3.72 0.53
CA GLY A 572 -15.61 -5.14 0.65
C GLY A 572 -15.69 -5.56 2.13
N ALA A 573 -14.65 -5.26 2.92
CA ALA A 573 -14.64 -5.57 4.34
C ALA A 573 -15.80 -4.92 5.11
N PHE A 574 -16.13 -3.65 4.83
CA PHE A 574 -17.26 -2.97 5.46
C PHE A 574 -18.60 -3.53 5.02
N THR A 575 -18.78 -3.83 3.73
CA THR A 575 -20.03 -4.36 3.20
C THR A 575 -20.31 -5.76 3.74
N THR A 576 -19.28 -6.58 3.93
CA THR A 576 -19.41 -7.95 4.45
C THR A 576 -19.53 -8.00 5.97
N ASN A 577 -18.70 -7.27 6.71
CA ASN A 577 -18.54 -7.48 8.16
C ASN A 577 -19.31 -6.48 9.04
N VAL A 578 -19.79 -5.36 8.49
CA VAL A 578 -20.42 -4.30 9.30
C VAL A 578 -21.68 -3.75 8.63
N SER A 579 -21.53 -2.84 7.68
CA SER A 579 -22.61 -2.25 6.89
C SER A 579 -21.98 -1.45 5.76
N TRP A 580 -22.60 -1.48 4.58
CA TRP A 580 -22.22 -0.64 3.45
C TRP A 580 -22.22 0.86 3.78
N ARG A 581 -22.96 1.29 4.82
CA ARG A 581 -22.99 2.69 5.28
C ARG A 581 -21.61 3.18 5.74
N TRP A 582 -20.75 2.29 6.25
CA TRP A 582 -19.39 2.63 6.66
C TRP A 582 -18.46 2.99 5.50
N CYS A 583 -18.81 2.60 4.27
CA CYS A 583 -18.12 3.07 3.07
C CYS A 583 -18.19 4.60 2.92
N PHE A 584 -19.19 5.23 3.52
CA PHE A 584 -19.35 6.69 3.52
C PHE A 584 -18.96 7.33 4.86
N TYR A 585 -19.19 6.67 6.00
CA TYR A 585 -18.77 7.19 7.31
C TYR A 585 -17.26 7.35 7.45
N ILE A 586 -16.46 6.52 6.78
CA ILE A 586 -14.99 6.61 6.84
C ILE A 586 -14.44 7.93 6.29
N ASN A 587 -15.18 8.59 5.39
CA ASN A 587 -14.78 9.89 4.86
C ASN A 587 -14.78 10.97 5.96
N LEU A 588 -15.81 10.99 6.81
CA LEU A 588 -16.00 12.04 7.83
C LEU A 588 -14.80 12.26 8.77
N PRO A 589 -14.22 11.23 9.44
CA PRO A 589 -13.07 11.43 10.31
C PRO A 589 -11.82 11.83 9.53
N VAL A 590 -11.61 11.29 8.33
CA VAL A 590 -10.45 11.60 7.49
C VAL A 590 -10.54 13.04 6.95
N GLY A 591 -11.73 13.45 6.52
CA GLY A 591 -12.05 14.81 6.12
C GLY A 591 -11.92 15.81 7.25
N ALA A 592 -12.36 15.44 8.46
CA ALA A 592 -12.18 16.26 9.66
C ALA A 592 -10.69 16.53 9.96
N VAL A 593 -9.83 15.50 9.86
CA VAL A 593 -8.39 15.67 10.02
C VAL A 593 -7.83 16.63 8.96
N SER A 594 -8.21 16.45 7.70
CA SER A 594 -7.77 17.36 6.62
C SER A 594 -8.23 18.81 6.87
N LEU A 595 -9.49 19.00 7.25
CA LEU A 595 -10.07 20.30 7.59
C LEU A 595 -9.31 20.97 8.73
N LEU A 596 -9.02 20.26 9.82
CA LEU A 596 -8.27 20.81 10.95
C LEU A 596 -6.89 21.29 10.51
N VAL A 597 -6.17 20.47 9.73
CA VAL A 597 -4.84 20.84 9.23
C VAL A 597 -4.90 22.07 8.33
N LEU A 598 -5.87 22.15 7.41
CA LEU A 598 -6.03 23.29 6.50
C LEU A 598 -6.50 24.56 7.25
N VAL A 599 -7.39 24.43 8.24
CA VAL A 599 -7.87 25.57 9.02
C VAL A 599 -6.74 26.18 9.86
N PHE A 600 -5.94 25.36 10.54
CA PHE A 600 -4.92 25.86 11.46
C PHE A 600 -3.58 26.18 10.79
N LEU A 601 -3.15 25.41 9.78
CA LEU A 601 -1.81 25.53 9.21
C LEU A 601 -1.76 26.19 7.83
N PHE A 602 -2.85 26.15 7.06
CA PHE A 602 -2.87 26.77 5.74
C PHE A 602 -3.22 28.26 5.84
N GLN A 603 -2.28 29.06 5.35
CA GLN A 603 -2.45 30.49 5.09
C GLN A 603 -2.27 30.69 3.59
N THR A 604 -3.16 31.48 2.99
CA THR A 604 -3.12 31.73 1.54
C THR A 604 -1.83 32.51 1.22
N PRO A 605 -0.95 31.99 0.34
CA PRO A 605 0.29 32.68 -0.04
C PRO A 605 0.00 34.07 -0.63
N ALA A 606 0.92 35.04 -0.47
CA ALA A 606 0.73 36.40 -0.98
C ALA A 606 0.61 36.44 -2.51
N ALA A 607 1.24 35.50 -3.21
CA ALA A 607 1.11 35.28 -4.65
C ALA A 607 -0.29 34.80 -5.11
N ALA A 608 -1.12 34.30 -4.20
CA ALA A 608 -2.47 33.78 -4.49
C ALA A 608 -3.59 34.78 -4.16
N LYS A 609 -3.34 36.08 -4.32
CA LYS A 609 -4.36 37.12 -4.10
C LYS A 609 -5.54 36.89 -5.07
N PRO A 610 -6.79 36.81 -4.56
CA PRO A 610 -7.97 36.66 -5.40
C PRO A 610 -8.08 37.81 -6.39
N LYS A 611 -8.53 37.53 -7.63
CA LYS A 611 -8.77 38.58 -8.61
C LYS A 611 -9.83 39.57 -8.07
N PRO A 612 -9.57 40.89 -8.11
CA PRO A 612 -10.55 41.87 -7.67
C PRO A 612 -11.75 41.86 -8.62
N ALA A 613 -12.94 41.62 -8.06
CA ALA A 613 -14.21 41.61 -8.78
C ALA A 613 -15.34 41.88 -7.78
N SER A 614 -16.41 42.56 -8.22
CA SER A 614 -17.62 42.74 -7.41
C SER A 614 -18.29 41.40 -7.11
N ALA A 615 -19.11 41.31 -6.06
CA ALA A 615 -19.81 40.07 -5.71
C ALA A 615 -20.68 39.54 -6.87
N LYS A 616 -21.33 40.45 -7.62
CA LYS A 616 -22.12 40.12 -8.81
C LYS A 616 -21.24 39.57 -9.94
N GLU A 617 -20.08 40.18 -10.18
CA GLU A 617 -19.14 39.69 -11.18
C GLU A 617 -18.55 38.33 -10.81
N LYS A 618 -18.21 38.10 -9.53
CA LYS A 618 -17.74 36.79 -9.06
C LYS A 618 -18.75 35.68 -9.34
N PHE A 619 -20.03 35.93 -9.07
CA PHE A 619 -21.09 34.96 -9.37
C PHE A 619 -21.27 34.73 -10.88
N LEU A 620 -21.25 35.79 -11.70
CA LEU A 620 -21.34 35.66 -13.16
C LEU A 620 -20.14 34.92 -13.76
N GLN A 621 -18.94 35.08 -13.19
CA GLN A 621 -17.71 34.42 -13.60
C GLN A 621 -17.67 32.92 -13.25
N MET A 622 -18.56 32.46 -12.37
CA MET A 622 -18.74 31.04 -12.04
C MET A 622 -19.53 30.28 -13.12
N ASP A 623 -20.15 30.99 -14.07
CA ASP A 623 -20.88 30.43 -15.21
C ASP A 623 -21.89 29.32 -14.82
N PRO A 624 -22.90 29.63 -13.99
CA PRO A 624 -23.89 28.63 -13.56
C PRO A 624 -24.72 28.08 -14.72
N LEU A 625 -24.93 28.87 -15.77
CA LEU A 625 -25.62 28.43 -16.99
C LEU A 625 -24.81 27.36 -17.71
N GLY A 626 -23.51 27.58 -17.90
CA GLY A 626 -22.64 26.58 -18.48
C GLY A 626 -22.65 25.29 -17.65
N VAL A 627 -22.61 25.37 -16.32
CA VAL A 627 -22.59 24.18 -15.44
C VAL A 627 -23.88 23.38 -15.60
N LEU A 628 -25.01 24.07 -15.66
CA LEU A 628 -26.30 23.45 -15.95
C LEU A 628 -26.30 22.76 -17.31
N LEU A 629 -25.86 23.45 -18.37
CA LEU A 629 -25.86 22.92 -19.74
C LEU A 629 -24.95 21.69 -19.88
N ILE A 630 -23.72 21.74 -19.37
CA ILE A 630 -22.82 20.58 -19.46
C ILE A 630 -23.33 19.40 -18.62
N THR A 631 -23.90 19.67 -17.44
CA THR A 631 -24.49 18.62 -16.59
C THR A 631 -25.67 17.96 -17.31
N CYS A 632 -26.62 18.74 -17.82
CA CYS A 632 -27.78 18.22 -18.56
C CYS A 632 -27.35 17.44 -19.81
N SER A 633 -26.36 17.96 -20.56
CA SER A 633 -25.79 17.28 -21.71
C SER A 633 -25.24 15.90 -21.32
N LEU A 634 -24.41 15.83 -20.28
CA LEU A 634 -23.83 14.57 -19.82
C LEU A 634 -24.87 13.62 -19.24
N VAL A 635 -25.90 14.10 -18.53
CA VAL A 635 -27.03 13.28 -18.09
C VAL A 635 -27.70 12.60 -19.28
N CYS A 636 -27.98 13.34 -20.35
CA CYS A 636 -28.56 12.77 -21.56
C CYS A 636 -27.66 11.69 -22.18
N LEU A 637 -26.35 11.93 -22.27
CA LEU A 637 -25.41 10.93 -22.80
C LEU A 637 -25.36 9.67 -21.93
N LEU A 638 -25.22 9.84 -20.61
CA LEU A 638 -25.12 8.72 -19.68
C LEU A 638 -26.42 7.90 -19.64
N LEU A 639 -27.58 8.55 -19.68
CA LEU A 639 -28.88 7.88 -19.79
C LEU A 639 -28.99 7.04 -21.07
N ALA A 640 -28.57 7.59 -22.21
CA ALA A 640 -28.60 6.86 -23.47
C ALA A 640 -27.72 5.60 -23.42
N LEU A 641 -26.53 5.70 -22.84
CA LEU A 641 -25.60 4.58 -22.68
C LEU A 641 -26.09 3.53 -21.66
N GLN A 642 -26.74 3.98 -20.58
CA GLN A 642 -27.24 3.11 -19.52
C GLN A 642 -28.49 2.33 -19.94
N TRP A 643 -29.37 2.93 -20.73
CA TRP A 643 -30.59 2.27 -21.23
C TRP A 643 -30.35 1.44 -22.48
N GLY A 644 -29.45 1.91 -23.36
CA GLY A 644 -29.21 1.33 -24.68
C GLY A 644 -28.84 -0.15 -24.65
N GLY A 645 -29.74 -0.97 -25.17
CA GLY A 645 -29.57 -2.42 -25.32
C GLY A 645 -29.56 -3.22 -24.01
N ILE A 646 -29.90 -2.58 -22.89
CA ILE A 646 -30.03 -3.24 -21.58
C ILE A 646 -31.51 -3.24 -21.17
N THR A 647 -32.06 -2.06 -20.86
CA THR A 647 -33.48 -1.90 -20.49
C THR A 647 -34.35 -1.46 -21.65
N LYS A 648 -33.77 -0.75 -22.63
CA LYS A 648 -34.48 -0.28 -23.83
C LYS A 648 -33.69 -0.62 -25.09
N PRO A 649 -34.34 -0.99 -26.20
CA PRO A 649 -33.64 -1.15 -27.48
C PRO A 649 -32.93 0.14 -27.89
N TRP A 650 -31.77 0.02 -28.56
CA TRP A 650 -31.02 1.16 -29.09
C TRP A 650 -31.83 2.06 -30.03
N LYS A 651 -32.85 1.50 -30.70
CA LYS A 651 -33.77 2.22 -31.60
C LYS A 651 -34.96 2.87 -30.90
N SER A 652 -35.07 2.76 -29.58
CA SER A 652 -36.18 3.37 -28.83
C SER A 652 -36.14 4.90 -28.92
N PRO A 653 -37.30 5.58 -28.99
CA PRO A 653 -37.36 7.04 -29.10
C PRO A 653 -36.70 7.73 -27.90
N GLU A 654 -36.70 7.12 -26.72
CA GLU A 654 -36.06 7.68 -25.53
C GLU A 654 -34.54 7.66 -25.62
N VAL A 655 -33.93 6.56 -26.09
CA VAL A 655 -32.47 6.47 -26.25
C VAL A 655 -31.99 7.44 -27.34
N ILE A 656 -32.68 7.47 -28.49
CA ILE A 656 -32.37 8.41 -29.57
C ILE A 656 -32.59 9.85 -29.12
N GLY A 657 -33.69 10.13 -28.43
CA GLY A 657 -34.01 11.44 -27.87
C GLY A 657 -32.93 11.93 -26.90
N CYS A 658 -32.38 11.05 -26.07
CA CYS A 658 -31.25 11.35 -25.20
C CYS A 658 -29.96 11.67 -26.00
N PHE A 659 -29.62 10.93 -27.06
CA PHE A 659 -28.46 11.25 -27.91
C PHE A 659 -28.62 12.59 -28.65
N VAL A 660 -29.80 12.85 -29.20
CA VAL A 660 -30.11 14.13 -29.86
C VAL A 660 -30.07 15.27 -28.84
N GLY A 661 -30.67 15.07 -27.66
CA GLY A 661 -30.63 16.01 -26.55
C GLY A 661 -29.20 16.34 -26.11
N PHE A 662 -28.35 15.32 -25.94
CA PHE A 662 -26.92 15.50 -25.68
C PHE A 662 -26.26 16.38 -26.76
N GLY A 663 -26.44 16.05 -28.05
CA GLY A 663 -25.84 16.80 -29.14
C GLY A 663 -26.28 18.26 -29.18
N LEU A 664 -27.60 18.51 -29.06
CA LEU A 664 -28.16 19.87 -29.10
C LEU A 664 -27.74 20.70 -27.89
N ILE A 665 -27.83 20.15 -26.68
CA ILE A 665 -27.44 20.86 -25.44
C ILE A 665 -25.93 21.13 -25.45
N LEU A 666 -25.11 20.19 -25.94
CA LEU A 666 -23.67 20.39 -26.09
C LEU A 666 -23.35 21.51 -27.09
N LEU A 667 -24.08 21.60 -28.21
CA LEU A 667 -23.92 22.70 -29.18
C LEU A 667 -24.29 24.04 -28.55
N VAL A 668 -25.38 24.10 -27.77
CA VAL A 668 -25.76 25.29 -27.00
C VAL A 668 -24.68 25.64 -25.98
N PHE A 669 -24.17 24.65 -25.25
CA PHE A 669 -23.04 24.84 -24.33
C PHE A 669 -21.84 25.46 -25.04
N ILE A 670 -21.37 24.85 -26.14
CA ILE A 670 -20.23 25.37 -26.91
C ILE A 670 -20.50 26.81 -27.38
N GLY A 671 -21.70 27.10 -27.90
CA GLY A 671 -22.11 28.44 -28.31
C GLY A 671 -22.07 29.45 -27.15
N THR A 672 -22.59 29.08 -25.98
CA THR A 672 -22.54 29.93 -24.78
C THR A 672 -21.10 30.17 -24.32
N GLN A 673 -20.25 29.14 -24.29
CA GLN A 673 -18.84 29.30 -23.91
C GLN A 673 -18.09 30.23 -24.87
N TRP A 674 -18.40 30.15 -26.17
CA TRP A 674 -17.83 31.05 -27.17
C TRP A 674 -18.28 32.50 -26.96
N TRP A 675 -19.57 32.70 -26.66
CA TRP A 675 -20.16 34.02 -26.45
C TRP A 675 -19.70 34.68 -25.14
N LEU A 676 -19.56 33.90 -24.06
CA LEU A 676 -19.10 34.42 -22.76
C LEU A 676 -17.58 34.75 -22.74
N GLY A 677 -16.77 34.15 -23.63
CA GLY A 677 -15.34 34.46 -23.77
C GLY A 677 -14.55 34.24 -22.48
N GLU A 678 -13.95 35.31 -21.92
CA GLU A 678 -13.18 35.24 -20.66
C GLU A 678 -14.05 34.93 -19.42
N LYS A 679 -15.36 35.21 -19.50
CA LYS A 679 -16.31 34.90 -18.42
C LYS A 679 -16.75 33.44 -18.43
N ALA A 680 -16.56 32.74 -19.55
CA ALA A 680 -16.91 31.34 -19.71
C ALA A 680 -16.12 30.47 -18.72
N MET A 681 -16.73 29.37 -18.24
CA MET A 681 -16.00 28.40 -17.43
C MET A 681 -14.82 27.81 -18.21
N MET A 682 -15.05 27.50 -19.50
CA MET A 682 -14.04 27.04 -20.44
C MET A 682 -13.61 28.19 -21.32
N VAL A 683 -12.58 28.90 -20.88
CA VAL A 683 -12.07 30.07 -21.61
C VAL A 683 -11.54 29.62 -22.99
N PRO A 684 -12.21 30.00 -24.11
CA PRO A 684 -11.84 29.48 -25.44
C PRO A 684 -10.40 29.83 -25.84
N ARG A 685 -9.94 31.03 -25.47
CA ARG A 685 -8.56 31.49 -25.66
C ARG A 685 -7.51 30.55 -25.06
N LEU A 686 -7.80 29.95 -23.90
CA LEU A 686 -6.89 29.04 -23.22
C LEU A 686 -7.00 27.62 -23.76
N LEU A 687 -8.23 27.18 -24.04
CA LEU A 687 -8.53 25.86 -24.58
C LEU A 687 -7.94 25.66 -25.99
N LEU A 688 -8.13 26.64 -26.88
CA LEU A 688 -7.72 26.57 -28.29
C LEU A 688 -6.21 26.75 -28.52
N ARG A 689 -5.41 26.95 -27.47
CA ARG A 689 -3.96 26.87 -27.60
C ARG A 689 -3.58 25.44 -27.99
N ARG A 690 -2.77 25.31 -29.05
CA ARG A 690 -2.33 24.02 -29.59
C ARG A 690 -1.84 23.06 -28.49
N GLU A 691 -1.08 23.58 -27.54
CA GLU A 691 -0.56 22.81 -26.41
C GLU A 691 -1.69 22.36 -25.48
N THR A 692 -2.57 23.26 -25.04
CA THR A 692 -3.68 22.94 -24.12
C THR A 692 -4.65 21.95 -24.72
N ILE A 693 -5.11 22.14 -25.96
CA ILE A 693 -6.06 21.21 -26.60
C ILE A 693 -5.47 19.82 -26.77
N SER A 694 -4.18 19.72 -27.15
CA SER A 694 -3.50 18.43 -27.28
C SER A 694 -3.39 17.72 -25.93
N LEU A 695 -3.08 18.45 -24.85
CA LEU A 695 -3.06 17.91 -23.49
C LEU A 695 -4.45 17.51 -22.98
N CYS A 696 -5.50 18.25 -23.35
CA CYS A 696 -6.89 17.92 -23.01
C CYS A 696 -7.33 16.61 -23.68
N LEU A 697 -7.08 16.48 -24.99
CA LEU A 697 -7.39 15.26 -25.73
C LEU A 697 -6.59 14.06 -25.19
N PHE A 698 -5.30 14.28 -24.89
CA PHE A 698 -4.48 13.26 -24.25
C PHE A 698 -5.06 12.81 -22.90
N ASN A 699 -5.40 13.76 -22.02
CA ASN A 699 -6.01 13.46 -20.72
C ASN A 699 -7.33 12.69 -20.87
N PHE A 700 -8.19 13.10 -21.81
CA PHE A 700 -9.46 12.45 -22.06
C PHE A 700 -9.27 10.97 -22.45
N PHE A 701 -8.44 10.72 -23.46
CA PHE A 701 -8.24 9.36 -23.95
C PHE A 701 -7.43 8.48 -23.00
N LEU A 702 -6.38 9.02 -22.38
CA LEU A 702 -5.58 8.25 -21.43
C LEU A 702 -6.39 7.90 -20.18
N ALA A 703 -7.15 8.86 -19.63
CA ALA A 703 -8.02 8.58 -18.48
C ALA A 703 -9.12 7.58 -18.85
N GLY A 704 -9.72 7.72 -20.04
CA GLY A 704 -10.69 6.77 -20.54
C GLY A 704 -10.15 5.34 -20.59
N SER A 705 -8.92 5.17 -21.07
CA SER A 705 -8.24 3.86 -21.06
C SER A 705 -7.93 3.39 -19.63
N TYR A 706 -7.27 4.22 -18.83
CA TYR A 706 -6.84 3.90 -17.48
C TYR A 706 -8.01 3.46 -16.59
N PHE A 707 -9.08 4.26 -16.53
CA PHE A 707 -10.22 3.92 -15.70
C PHE A 707 -11.00 2.72 -16.22
N THR A 708 -11.04 2.48 -17.53
CA THR A 708 -11.63 1.24 -18.09
C THR A 708 -10.90 0.01 -17.55
N PHE A 709 -9.56 -0.01 -17.59
CA PHE A 709 -8.83 -1.17 -17.06
C PHE A 709 -8.94 -1.29 -15.53
N VAL A 710 -8.84 -0.17 -14.81
CA VAL A 710 -8.97 -0.17 -13.33
C VAL A 710 -10.31 -0.73 -12.87
N TYR A 711 -11.41 -0.46 -13.59
CA TYR A 711 -12.75 -0.94 -13.23
C TYR A 711 -13.05 -2.37 -13.71
N TYR A 712 -12.62 -2.76 -14.91
CA TYR A 712 -13.02 -4.05 -15.50
C TYR A 712 -12.02 -5.20 -15.25
N LEU A 713 -10.76 -4.93 -14.88
CA LEU A 713 -9.83 -5.99 -14.49
C LEU A 713 -10.24 -6.73 -13.20
N PRO A 714 -10.70 -6.04 -12.14
CA PRO A 714 -11.23 -6.73 -10.96
C PRO A 714 -12.39 -7.68 -11.30
N ILE A 715 -13.27 -7.28 -12.22
CA ILE A 715 -14.39 -8.13 -12.69
C ILE A 715 -13.85 -9.39 -13.37
N TYR A 716 -12.78 -9.30 -14.17
CA TYR A 716 -12.12 -10.49 -14.75
C TYR A 716 -11.57 -11.42 -13.66
N PHE A 717 -10.89 -10.89 -12.65
CA PHE A 717 -10.32 -11.72 -11.58
C PHE A 717 -11.39 -12.37 -10.69
N GLN A 718 -12.52 -11.69 -10.46
CA GLN A 718 -13.66 -12.26 -9.75
C GLN A 718 -14.39 -13.29 -10.63
N ALA A 719 -14.86 -12.85 -11.81
CA ALA A 719 -15.68 -13.66 -12.69
C ALA A 719 -14.92 -14.83 -13.28
N ILE A 720 -13.65 -14.74 -13.65
CA ILE A 720 -12.90 -15.83 -14.31
C ILE A 720 -11.93 -16.48 -13.34
N GLY A 721 -11.26 -15.70 -12.51
CA GLY A 721 -10.29 -16.19 -11.52
C GLY A 721 -10.85 -16.75 -10.24
N ASN A 722 -12.15 -16.60 -10.01
CA ASN A 722 -12.80 -17.02 -8.77
C ASN A 722 -12.12 -16.42 -7.52
N TYR A 723 -11.50 -15.25 -7.66
CA TYR A 723 -10.93 -14.54 -6.53
C TYR A 723 -12.05 -13.77 -5.83
N SER A 724 -11.98 -13.70 -4.50
CA SER A 724 -12.84 -12.79 -3.74
C SER A 724 -12.62 -11.33 -4.16
N ALA A 725 -13.55 -10.42 -3.81
CA ALA A 725 -13.36 -8.99 -4.05
C ALA A 725 -11.99 -8.48 -3.53
N ALA A 726 -11.59 -8.92 -2.33
CA ALA A 726 -10.27 -8.61 -1.77
C ALA A 726 -9.11 -9.22 -2.59
N GLY A 727 -9.22 -10.50 -2.99
CA GLY A 727 -8.23 -11.15 -3.84
C GLY A 727 -8.08 -10.46 -5.20
N SER A 728 -9.18 -10.11 -5.85
CA SER A 728 -9.17 -9.38 -7.13
C SER A 728 -8.50 -8.01 -7.03
N ALA A 729 -8.67 -7.32 -5.90
CA ALA A 729 -8.03 -6.04 -5.65
C ALA A 729 -6.52 -6.20 -5.39
N VAL A 730 -6.09 -7.29 -4.74
CA VAL A 730 -4.67 -7.65 -4.61
C VAL A 730 -4.05 -7.91 -5.97
N HIS A 731 -4.74 -8.60 -6.87
CA HIS A 731 -4.26 -8.82 -8.24
C HIS A 731 -4.17 -7.53 -9.07
N ASN A 732 -5.07 -6.57 -8.80
CA ASN A 732 -5.07 -5.26 -9.45
C ASN A 732 -3.95 -4.33 -8.93
N LEU A 733 -3.28 -4.66 -7.81
CA LEU A 733 -2.16 -3.88 -7.28
C LEU A 733 -1.01 -3.74 -8.28
N SER A 734 -0.81 -4.71 -9.19
CA SER A 734 0.28 -4.64 -10.18
C SER A 734 0.18 -3.40 -11.07
N LEU A 735 -1.02 -3.07 -11.55
CA LEU A 735 -1.27 -1.86 -12.33
C LEU A 735 -1.03 -0.60 -11.49
N ILE A 736 -1.48 -0.64 -10.24
CA ILE A 736 -1.53 0.53 -9.38
C ILE A 736 -0.15 0.87 -8.81
N VAL A 737 0.59 -0.12 -8.32
CA VAL A 737 1.98 0.03 -7.88
C VAL A 737 2.84 0.56 -9.03
N GLY A 738 2.67 0.02 -10.24
CA GLY A 738 3.33 0.55 -11.44
C GLY A 738 3.02 2.03 -11.65
N SER A 739 1.74 2.41 -11.63
CA SER A 739 1.32 3.80 -11.86
C SER A 739 1.75 4.77 -10.76
N SER A 740 1.70 4.36 -9.49
CA SER A 740 2.07 5.20 -8.36
C SER A 740 3.57 5.43 -8.29
N VAL A 741 4.38 4.36 -8.40
CA VAL A 741 5.85 4.47 -8.36
C VAL A 741 6.34 5.31 -9.53
N PHE A 742 5.90 4.98 -10.74
CA PHE A 742 6.37 5.69 -11.93
C PHE A 742 5.78 7.09 -12.09
N GLY A 743 4.65 7.40 -11.44
CA GLY A 743 4.13 8.76 -11.30
C GLY A 743 5.04 9.67 -10.49
N ILE A 744 5.56 9.18 -9.35
CA ILE A 744 6.55 9.91 -8.54
C ILE A 744 7.85 10.06 -9.34
N VAL A 745 8.33 8.98 -9.96
CA VAL A 745 9.54 8.99 -10.78
C VAL A 745 9.42 9.99 -11.93
N ALA A 746 8.30 10.01 -12.65
CA ALA A 746 8.05 10.97 -13.71
C ALA A 746 8.04 12.40 -13.19
N GLY A 747 7.39 12.68 -12.05
CA GLY A 747 7.41 13.99 -11.41
C GLY A 747 8.83 14.45 -11.06
N ILE A 748 9.64 13.59 -10.44
CA ILE A 748 11.02 13.91 -10.04
C ILE A 748 11.93 14.11 -11.27
N ILE A 749 11.89 13.19 -12.23
CA ILE A 749 12.74 13.28 -13.42
C ILE A 749 12.30 14.49 -14.26
N LEU A 750 11.00 14.78 -14.39
CA LEU A 750 10.53 15.96 -15.11
C LEU A 750 10.96 17.26 -14.42
N SER A 751 10.98 17.32 -13.08
CA SER A 751 11.57 18.42 -12.31
C SER A 751 13.05 18.65 -12.61
N ILE A 752 13.80 17.63 -13.00
CA ILE A 752 15.25 17.71 -13.29
C ILE A 752 15.51 17.99 -14.78
N TYR A 753 14.94 17.19 -15.68
CA TYR A 753 15.23 17.24 -17.12
C TYR A 753 14.35 18.23 -17.88
N GLY A 754 13.12 18.47 -17.43
CA GLY A 754 12.18 19.45 -17.99
C GLY A 754 11.54 19.08 -19.34
N TYR A 755 12.00 18.05 -20.04
CA TYR A 755 11.43 17.62 -21.32
C TYR A 755 10.27 16.63 -21.14
N PHE A 756 9.04 17.14 -21.18
CA PHE A 756 7.82 16.38 -20.89
C PHE A 756 7.37 15.42 -22.00
N HIS A 757 7.71 15.70 -23.26
CA HIS A 757 7.26 14.93 -24.42
C HIS A 757 7.75 13.48 -24.39
N ILE A 758 8.96 13.22 -23.88
CA ILE A 758 9.53 11.88 -23.74
C ILE A 758 8.64 11.01 -22.85
N PHE A 759 8.15 11.57 -21.75
CA PHE A 759 7.26 10.88 -20.81
C PHE A 759 5.90 10.59 -21.43
N LEU A 760 5.34 11.54 -22.17
CA LEU A 760 4.06 11.35 -22.85
C LEU A 760 4.18 10.27 -23.94
N TRP A 761 5.23 10.31 -24.77
CA TRP A 761 5.47 9.31 -25.81
C TRP A 761 5.71 7.92 -25.24
N LEU A 762 6.68 7.78 -24.34
CA LEU A 762 7.02 6.50 -23.76
C LEU A 762 5.87 5.94 -22.92
N GLY A 763 5.28 6.76 -22.06
CA GLY A 763 4.19 6.35 -21.18
C GLY A 763 2.95 5.90 -21.95
N SER A 764 2.50 6.67 -22.93
CA SER A 764 1.32 6.31 -23.72
C SER A 764 1.57 5.16 -24.70
N ALA A 765 2.78 5.01 -25.25
CA ALA A 765 3.15 3.83 -26.04
C ALA A 765 3.10 2.55 -25.19
N LEU A 766 3.64 2.59 -23.97
CA LEU A 766 3.56 1.47 -23.03
C LEU A 766 2.11 1.14 -22.66
N CYS A 767 1.27 2.16 -22.42
CA CYS A 767 -0.16 1.96 -22.17
C CYS A 767 -0.85 1.28 -23.35
N ALA A 768 -0.59 1.72 -24.59
CA ALA A 768 -1.21 1.15 -25.78
C ALA A 768 -0.79 -0.30 -26.01
N ILE A 769 0.51 -0.61 -25.86
CA ILE A 769 1.03 -1.97 -25.96
C ILE A 769 0.40 -2.85 -24.87
N ALA A 770 0.43 -2.40 -23.61
CA ALA A 770 -0.09 -3.17 -22.49
C ALA A 770 -1.61 -3.35 -22.55
N ALA A 771 -2.37 -2.35 -23.00
CA ALA A 771 -3.80 -2.49 -23.25
C ALA A 771 -4.09 -3.60 -24.27
N GLY A 772 -3.31 -3.65 -25.37
CA GLY A 772 -3.39 -4.72 -26.35
C GLY A 772 -3.05 -6.09 -25.77
N LEU A 773 -2.04 -6.17 -24.89
CA LEU A 773 -1.68 -7.40 -24.19
C LEU A 773 -2.79 -7.84 -23.20
N LEU A 774 -3.37 -6.93 -22.43
CA LEU A 774 -4.48 -7.22 -21.50
C LEU A 774 -5.73 -7.72 -22.23
N TRP A 775 -5.96 -7.29 -23.48
CA TRP A 775 -7.03 -7.85 -24.31
C TRP A 775 -6.83 -9.34 -24.67
N THR A 776 -5.58 -9.85 -24.63
CA THR A 776 -5.27 -11.25 -24.93
C THR A 776 -5.53 -12.22 -23.77
N LEU A 777 -5.92 -11.73 -22.58
CA LEU A 777 -6.30 -12.56 -21.45
C LEU A 777 -7.41 -13.55 -21.82
N SER A 778 -7.44 -14.73 -21.20
CA SER A 778 -8.33 -15.83 -21.58
C SER A 778 -8.92 -16.50 -20.36
N LEU A 779 -9.77 -17.51 -20.55
CA LEU A 779 -10.33 -18.29 -19.43
C LEU A 779 -9.24 -19.02 -18.63
N ASN A 780 -8.08 -19.28 -19.24
CA ASN A 780 -6.94 -19.89 -18.57
C ASN A 780 -6.03 -18.81 -17.99
N ILE A 781 -6.17 -18.59 -16.69
CA ILE A 781 -5.38 -17.60 -15.97
C ILE A 781 -3.91 -18.01 -15.92
N ASN A 782 -3.05 -17.06 -16.26
CA ASN A 782 -1.61 -17.18 -16.12
C ASN A 782 -1.12 -15.99 -15.31
N THR A 783 -0.81 -16.23 -14.04
CA THR A 783 -0.42 -15.18 -13.10
C THR A 783 0.76 -14.34 -13.61
N GLY A 784 1.69 -14.93 -14.37
CA GLY A 784 2.81 -14.20 -14.97
C GLY A 784 2.38 -13.21 -16.06
N LYS A 785 1.42 -13.60 -16.92
CA LYS A 785 0.84 -12.70 -17.93
C LYS A 785 0.00 -11.61 -17.27
N ASP A 786 -0.85 -11.98 -16.32
CA ASP A 786 -1.77 -11.07 -15.64
C ASP A 786 -0.99 -9.96 -14.90
N VAL A 787 0.03 -10.34 -14.12
CA VAL A 787 0.87 -9.40 -13.38
C VAL A 787 1.76 -8.59 -14.33
N GLY A 788 2.38 -9.25 -15.32
CA GLY A 788 3.29 -8.61 -16.26
C GLY A 788 2.62 -7.53 -17.12
N TYR A 789 1.45 -7.83 -17.70
CA TYR A 789 0.74 -6.89 -18.58
C TYR A 789 0.21 -5.69 -17.80
N GLN A 790 -0.34 -5.92 -16.61
CA GLN A 790 -0.78 -4.85 -15.71
C GLN A 790 0.37 -3.96 -15.28
N LEU A 791 1.53 -4.53 -14.94
CA LEU A 791 2.69 -3.75 -14.53
C LEU A 791 3.19 -2.84 -15.67
N ILE A 792 3.24 -3.33 -16.91
CA ILE A 792 3.62 -2.50 -18.07
C ILE A 792 2.61 -1.36 -18.26
N PHE A 793 1.31 -1.64 -18.16
CA PHE A 793 0.27 -0.61 -18.24
C PHE A 793 0.43 0.41 -17.11
N GLY A 794 0.66 -0.06 -15.89
CA GLY A 794 0.90 0.76 -14.71
C GLY A 794 2.11 1.68 -14.88
N ILE A 795 3.25 1.14 -15.31
CA ILE A 795 4.46 1.93 -15.61
C ILE A 795 4.16 3.00 -16.64
N GLY A 796 3.49 2.63 -17.74
CA GLY A 796 3.09 3.56 -18.80
C GLY A 796 2.22 4.70 -18.26
N ALA A 797 1.16 4.35 -17.51
CA ALA A 797 0.23 5.30 -16.93
C ALA A 797 0.93 6.21 -15.91
N GLY A 798 1.78 5.66 -15.05
CA GLY A 798 2.57 6.45 -14.09
C GLY A 798 3.45 7.48 -14.79
N LEU A 799 4.10 7.09 -15.89
CA LEU A 799 4.96 8.01 -16.64
C LEU A 799 4.22 9.20 -17.25
N CYS A 800 2.93 9.07 -17.60
CA CYS A 800 2.25 10.09 -18.41
C CYS A 800 0.94 10.65 -17.85
N LEU A 801 0.27 10.02 -16.88
CA LEU A 801 -1.08 10.40 -16.42
C LEU A 801 -1.14 11.81 -15.81
N GLN A 802 -0.12 12.19 -15.03
CA GLN A 802 -0.10 13.49 -14.33
C GLN A 802 0.70 14.57 -15.07
N VAL A 803 1.46 14.19 -16.10
CA VAL A 803 2.32 15.10 -16.87
C VAL A 803 1.53 16.24 -17.53
N PRO A 804 0.34 16.03 -18.12
CA PRO A 804 -0.43 17.11 -18.71
C PRO A 804 -0.75 18.24 -17.74
N VAL A 805 -1.11 17.93 -16.49
CA VAL A 805 -1.36 18.93 -15.44
C VAL A 805 -0.07 19.69 -15.12
N MET A 806 1.06 18.98 -14.96
CA MET A 806 2.36 19.61 -14.70
C MET A 806 2.77 20.58 -15.82
N VAL A 807 2.57 20.18 -17.08
CA VAL A 807 2.92 20.98 -18.26
C VAL A 807 1.98 22.17 -18.44
N GLY A 808 0.68 21.96 -18.25
CA GLY A 808 -0.33 23.02 -18.30
C GLY A 808 -0.05 24.11 -17.28
N GLN A 809 0.29 23.73 -16.04
CA GLN A 809 0.66 24.68 -14.98
C GLN A 809 1.97 25.41 -15.29
N ALA A 810 2.94 24.75 -15.92
CA ALA A 810 4.22 25.36 -16.27
C ALA A 810 4.12 26.41 -17.40
N PHE A 811 3.19 26.23 -18.34
CA PHE A 811 3.00 27.16 -19.47
C PHE A 811 1.85 28.15 -19.28
N ALA A 812 1.06 28.02 -18.22
CA ALA A 812 0.02 28.98 -17.87
C ALA A 812 0.64 30.27 -17.29
N GLN A 813 -0.01 31.40 -17.57
CA GLN A 813 0.29 32.63 -16.84
C GLN A 813 -0.17 32.48 -15.39
N PRO A 814 0.46 33.14 -14.41
CA PRO A 814 0.08 33.02 -12.99
C PRO A 814 -1.42 33.25 -12.73
N SER A 815 -2.03 34.18 -13.47
CA SER A 815 -3.46 34.52 -13.44
C SER A 815 -4.39 33.45 -14.03
N ASP A 816 -3.85 32.49 -14.79
CA ASP A 816 -4.57 31.46 -15.53
C ASP A 816 -4.25 30.04 -15.04
N ILE A 817 -3.30 29.86 -14.10
CA ILE A 817 -2.90 28.54 -13.57
C ILE A 817 -4.10 27.73 -13.09
N ALA A 818 -4.98 28.35 -12.29
CA ALA A 818 -6.18 27.70 -11.75
C ALA A 818 -7.15 27.27 -12.87
N THR A 819 -7.43 28.16 -13.82
CA THR A 819 -8.30 27.89 -14.97
C THR A 819 -7.74 26.78 -15.86
N VAL A 820 -6.45 26.83 -16.23
CA VAL A 820 -5.82 25.81 -17.08
C VAL A 820 -5.79 24.44 -16.38
N THR A 821 -5.50 24.42 -15.09
CA THR A 821 -5.52 23.18 -14.29
C THR A 821 -6.92 22.56 -14.30
N ALA A 822 -7.96 23.36 -14.09
CA ALA A 822 -9.35 22.89 -14.11
C ALA A 822 -9.79 22.42 -15.51
N ILE A 823 -9.36 23.08 -16.59
CA ILE A 823 -9.55 22.61 -17.98
C ILE A 823 -8.98 21.21 -18.16
N LEU A 824 -7.73 20.98 -17.76
CA LEU A 824 -7.07 19.70 -17.95
C LEU A 824 -7.70 18.58 -17.11
N LEU A 825 -8.04 18.85 -15.84
CA LEU A 825 -8.67 17.88 -14.95
C LEU A 825 -10.12 17.58 -15.34
N PHE A 826 -10.84 18.55 -15.90
CA PHE A 826 -12.16 18.31 -16.49
C PHE A 826 -12.08 17.30 -17.63
N PHE A 827 -11.18 17.47 -18.60
CA PHE A 827 -11.07 16.52 -19.70
C PHE A 827 -10.64 15.13 -19.22
N GLN A 828 -9.79 15.05 -18.18
CA GLN A 828 -9.40 13.80 -17.55
C GLN A 828 -10.60 13.08 -16.92
N THR A 829 -11.38 13.78 -16.09
CA THR A 829 -12.56 13.22 -15.41
C THR A 829 -13.71 12.94 -16.37
N LEU A 830 -13.90 13.78 -17.40
CA LEU A 830 -14.85 13.58 -18.49
C LEU A 830 -14.52 12.31 -19.28
N GLY A 831 -13.26 12.13 -19.66
CA GLY A 831 -12.79 10.93 -20.36
C GLY A 831 -13.04 9.65 -19.56
N GLY A 832 -12.71 9.67 -18.26
CA GLY A 832 -13.05 8.57 -17.35
C GLY A 832 -14.56 8.30 -17.30
N THR A 833 -15.37 9.33 -17.08
CA THR A 833 -16.84 9.20 -16.94
C THR A 833 -17.50 8.62 -18.18
N ILE A 834 -17.17 9.16 -19.37
CA ILE A 834 -17.77 8.70 -20.63
C ILE A 834 -17.28 7.29 -20.98
N CYS A 835 -15.98 7.01 -20.88
CA CYS A 835 -15.44 5.71 -21.26
C CYS A 835 -15.85 4.58 -20.31
N ILE A 836 -15.94 4.81 -18.99
CA ILE A 836 -16.46 3.80 -18.05
C ILE A 836 -17.91 3.44 -18.39
N SER A 837 -18.74 4.45 -18.64
CA SER A 837 -20.17 4.25 -18.96
C SER A 837 -20.36 3.56 -20.31
N ALA A 838 -19.56 3.95 -21.31
CA ALA A 838 -19.55 3.28 -22.61
C ALA A 838 -19.05 1.84 -22.49
N ALA A 839 -17.98 1.59 -21.73
CA ALA A 839 -17.47 0.25 -21.44
C ALA A 839 -18.52 -0.60 -20.73
N GLN A 840 -19.32 -0.04 -19.82
CA GLN A 840 -20.41 -0.76 -19.14
C GLN A 840 -21.49 -1.18 -20.11
N SER A 841 -21.91 -0.25 -20.96
CA SER A 841 -22.91 -0.52 -22.00
C SER A 841 -22.41 -1.61 -22.95
N ILE A 842 -21.15 -1.53 -23.39
CA ILE A 842 -20.50 -2.55 -24.24
C ILE A 842 -20.42 -3.90 -23.53
N PHE A 843 -19.93 -3.93 -22.28
CA PHE A 843 -19.82 -5.14 -21.46
C PHE A 843 -21.16 -5.87 -21.37
N GLN A 844 -22.21 -5.16 -20.93
CA GLN A 844 -23.53 -5.73 -20.69
C GLN A 844 -24.19 -6.17 -21.99
N ASN A 845 -24.16 -5.35 -23.05
CA ASN A 845 -24.74 -5.72 -24.34
C ASN A 845 -24.08 -6.99 -24.92
N GLN A 846 -22.74 -7.08 -24.85
CA GLN A 846 -22.02 -8.23 -25.39
C GLN A 846 -22.19 -9.49 -24.53
N LEU A 847 -22.25 -9.33 -23.21
CA LEU A 847 -22.62 -10.40 -22.28
C LEU A 847 -24.00 -10.97 -22.63
N ILE A 848 -25.02 -10.10 -22.77
CA ILE A 848 -26.39 -10.48 -23.12
C ILE A 848 -26.42 -11.19 -24.47
N ASN A 849 -25.83 -10.58 -25.51
CA ASN A 849 -25.81 -11.14 -26.86
C ASN A 849 -25.16 -12.53 -26.88
N ARG A 850 -24.05 -12.70 -26.14
CA ARG A 850 -23.36 -13.99 -26.05
C ARG A 850 -24.20 -15.03 -25.32
N LEU A 851 -24.83 -14.68 -24.19
CA LEU A 851 -25.74 -15.58 -23.47
C LEU A 851 -26.92 -16.02 -24.33
N THR A 852 -27.51 -15.13 -25.11
CA THR A 852 -28.63 -15.45 -26.02
C THR A 852 -28.22 -16.27 -27.25
N SER A 853 -26.92 -16.36 -27.54
CA SER A 853 -26.42 -17.16 -28.67
C SER A 853 -26.27 -18.64 -28.35
N PHE A 854 -26.28 -19.01 -27.06
CA PHE A 854 -26.20 -20.40 -26.64
C PHE A 854 -27.56 -21.12 -26.80
N PRO A 855 -27.57 -22.45 -27.05
CA PRO A 855 -28.81 -23.20 -27.22
C PRO A 855 -29.67 -23.27 -25.95
N ALA A 856 -29.06 -23.14 -24.77
CA ALA A 856 -29.74 -23.15 -23.49
C ALA A 856 -30.36 -21.79 -23.16
N THR A 857 -31.55 -21.80 -22.55
CA THR A 857 -32.23 -20.56 -22.14
C THR A 857 -31.71 -20.11 -20.78
N TYR A 858 -30.97 -19.00 -20.75
CA TYR A 858 -30.47 -18.40 -19.51
C TYR A 858 -31.32 -17.21 -19.06
N ASN A 859 -31.58 -17.10 -17.75
CA ASN A 859 -32.16 -15.89 -17.18
C ASN A 859 -31.05 -14.83 -16.99
N VAL A 860 -30.92 -13.96 -17.99
CA VAL A 860 -29.90 -12.89 -18.01
C VAL A 860 -30.03 -11.95 -16.81
N ALA A 861 -31.25 -11.63 -16.38
CA ALA A 861 -31.48 -10.74 -15.25
C ALA A 861 -30.94 -11.36 -13.95
N GLN A 862 -31.09 -12.69 -13.78
CA GLN A 862 -30.52 -13.41 -12.66
C GLN A 862 -28.99 -13.42 -12.70
N ILE A 863 -28.37 -13.68 -13.86
CA ILE A 863 -26.90 -13.68 -14.00
C ILE A 863 -26.31 -12.32 -13.64
N ILE A 864 -26.91 -11.23 -14.11
CA ILE A 864 -26.47 -9.86 -13.78
C ILE A 864 -26.67 -9.56 -12.29
N ALA A 865 -27.76 -10.05 -11.68
CA ALA A 865 -28.07 -9.84 -10.27
C ALA A 865 -27.17 -10.64 -9.31
N VAL A 866 -26.72 -11.83 -9.69
CA VAL A 866 -25.79 -12.67 -8.90
C VAL A 866 -24.44 -11.97 -8.72
N GLY A 867 -23.97 -11.21 -9.72
CA GLY A 867 -22.69 -10.52 -9.66
C GLY A 867 -21.51 -11.42 -10.05
N ALA A 868 -20.34 -10.79 -10.27
CA ALA A 868 -19.16 -11.47 -10.80
C ALA A 868 -18.47 -12.41 -9.80
N ASP A 869 -18.63 -12.16 -8.50
CA ASP A 869 -17.98 -12.86 -7.40
C ASP A 869 -18.70 -14.16 -6.99
N ASP A 870 -19.98 -14.31 -7.31
CA ASP A 870 -20.83 -15.40 -6.80
C ASP A 870 -21.37 -16.35 -7.89
N LEU A 871 -20.84 -16.23 -9.12
CA LEU A 871 -21.27 -17.02 -10.28
C LEU A 871 -21.16 -18.54 -10.04
N ARG A 872 -20.14 -18.98 -9.31
CA ARG A 872 -19.86 -20.41 -9.07
C ARG A 872 -20.69 -21.03 -7.96
N ALA A 873 -21.33 -20.22 -7.12
CA ALA A 873 -22.31 -20.70 -6.17
C ALA A 873 -23.68 -20.95 -6.83
N HIS A 874 -23.94 -20.32 -7.99
CA HIS A 874 -25.25 -20.31 -8.65
C HIS A 874 -25.30 -21.10 -9.97
N PHE A 875 -24.16 -21.33 -10.62
CA PHE A 875 -24.05 -22.04 -11.89
C PHE A 875 -22.98 -23.12 -11.83
N ASP A 876 -23.26 -24.30 -12.41
CA ASP A 876 -22.36 -25.44 -12.45
C ASP A 876 -22.22 -26.05 -13.85
N GLY A 877 -21.27 -26.98 -14.00
CA GLY A 877 -21.08 -27.77 -15.22
C GLY A 877 -20.94 -26.93 -16.50
N ALA A 878 -21.71 -27.30 -17.53
CA ALA A 878 -21.69 -26.61 -18.83
C ALA A 878 -22.27 -25.18 -18.75
N GLN A 879 -23.24 -24.94 -17.85
CA GLN A 879 -23.85 -23.61 -17.69
C GLN A 879 -22.84 -22.60 -17.17
N LEU A 880 -22.01 -23.01 -16.19
CA LEU A 880 -20.93 -22.16 -15.71
C LEU A 880 -19.95 -21.81 -16.83
N GLY A 881 -19.54 -22.80 -17.65
CA GLY A 881 -18.65 -22.56 -18.79
C GLY A 881 -19.17 -21.50 -19.77
N ASP A 882 -20.45 -21.60 -20.13
CA ASP A 882 -21.11 -20.66 -21.04
C ASP A 882 -21.23 -19.24 -20.44
N VAL A 883 -21.56 -19.14 -19.14
CA VAL A 883 -21.60 -17.85 -18.42
C VAL A 883 -20.21 -17.22 -18.36
N LEU A 884 -19.16 -17.99 -18.04
CA LEU A 884 -17.79 -17.50 -17.99
C LEU A 884 -17.27 -17.02 -19.34
N ASP A 885 -17.60 -17.75 -20.42
CA ASP A 885 -17.30 -17.33 -21.78
C ASP A 885 -18.01 -16.00 -22.13
N ALA A 886 -19.29 -15.88 -21.78
CA ALA A 886 -20.04 -14.65 -22.01
C ALA A 886 -19.46 -13.44 -21.24
N TYR A 887 -19.03 -13.64 -19.99
CA TYR A 887 -18.31 -12.62 -19.22
C TYR A 887 -16.99 -12.22 -19.89
N LEU A 888 -16.18 -13.20 -20.35
CA LEU A 888 -14.92 -12.92 -21.01
C LEU A 888 -15.12 -12.13 -22.32
N VAL A 889 -16.13 -12.48 -23.14
CA VAL A 889 -16.46 -11.77 -24.37
C VAL A 889 -16.85 -10.32 -24.07
N GLY A 890 -17.71 -10.10 -23.07
CA GLY A 890 -18.09 -8.76 -22.63
C GLY A 890 -16.88 -7.94 -22.14
N LEU A 891 -16.02 -8.55 -21.32
CA LEU A 891 -14.81 -7.91 -20.78
C LEU A 891 -13.85 -7.51 -21.90
N LYS A 892 -13.59 -8.41 -22.85
CA LYS A 892 -12.74 -8.13 -24.01
C LYS A 892 -13.27 -7.01 -24.89
N ALA A 893 -14.58 -6.97 -25.12
CA ALA A 893 -15.19 -5.88 -25.90
C ALA A 893 -15.01 -4.52 -25.18
N SER A 894 -15.11 -4.51 -23.86
CA SER A 894 -14.92 -3.31 -23.04
C SER A 894 -13.45 -2.87 -23.01
N TRP A 895 -12.51 -3.82 -22.90
CA TRP A 895 -11.09 -3.54 -22.98
C TRP A 895 -10.67 -3.03 -24.35
N LEU A 896 -11.33 -3.45 -25.43
CA LEU A 896 -11.06 -2.95 -26.78
C LEU A 896 -11.30 -1.43 -26.89
N LEU A 897 -12.32 -0.89 -26.20
CA LEU A 897 -12.48 0.56 -26.04
C LEU A 897 -11.26 1.16 -25.33
N GLY A 898 -10.81 0.53 -24.24
CA GLY A 898 -9.59 0.90 -23.54
C GLY A 898 -8.33 0.91 -24.43
N VAL A 899 -8.18 -0.09 -25.32
CA VAL A 899 -7.10 -0.16 -26.32
C VAL A 899 -7.19 1.02 -27.29
N ALA A 900 -8.37 1.26 -27.86
CA ALA A 900 -8.61 2.35 -28.80
C ALA A 900 -8.29 3.71 -28.16
N CYS A 901 -8.71 3.92 -26.91
CA CYS A 901 -8.39 5.11 -26.13
C CYS A 901 -6.88 5.25 -25.86
N ALA A 902 -6.18 4.17 -25.50
CA ALA A 902 -4.72 4.23 -25.30
C ALA A 902 -3.98 4.60 -26.59
N GLY A 903 -4.39 4.02 -27.73
CA GLY A 903 -3.85 4.37 -29.05
C GLY A 903 -4.12 5.83 -29.43
N ALA A 904 -5.35 6.31 -29.22
CA ALA A 904 -5.72 7.70 -29.45
C ALA A 904 -4.91 8.66 -28.57
N ALA A 905 -4.69 8.32 -27.29
CA ALA A 905 -3.84 9.09 -26.39
C ALA A 905 -2.41 9.21 -26.96
N PHE A 906 -1.81 8.11 -27.42
CA PHE A 906 -0.49 8.14 -28.06
C PHE A 906 -0.47 9.07 -29.28
N LEU A 907 -1.47 9.00 -30.16
CA LEU A 907 -1.54 9.85 -31.35
C LEU A 907 -1.65 11.35 -31.00
N THR A 908 -2.39 11.71 -29.95
CA THR A 908 -2.54 13.12 -29.54
C THR A 908 -1.22 13.76 -29.10
N THR A 909 -0.23 12.96 -28.68
CA THR A 909 1.08 13.48 -28.27
C THR A 909 1.86 14.16 -29.39
N PHE A 910 1.62 13.79 -30.66
CA PHE A 910 2.26 14.43 -31.82
C PHE A 910 1.74 15.85 -32.08
N GLY A 911 0.60 16.22 -31.48
CA GLY A 911 0.08 17.59 -31.49
C GLY A 911 0.96 18.55 -30.68
N LEU A 912 1.81 18.06 -29.78
CA LEU A 912 2.61 18.86 -28.85
C LEU A 912 3.91 19.36 -29.48
N LYS A 913 4.31 20.59 -29.13
CA LYS A 913 5.63 21.11 -29.50
C LYS A 913 6.70 20.58 -28.54
N ILE A 914 7.85 20.19 -29.09
CA ILE A 914 9.02 19.79 -28.32
C ILE A 914 9.61 21.03 -27.63
N ARG A 915 9.39 21.14 -26.31
CA ARG A 915 9.93 22.21 -25.47
C ARG A 915 10.17 21.70 -24.05
N SER A 916 11.08 22.35 -23.33
CA SER A 916 11.28 22.13 -21.90
C SER A 916 10.34 23.01 -21.05
N ILE A 917 9.79 22.47 -19.95
CA ILE A 917 9.06 23.26 -18.95
C ILE A 917 9.96 24.26 -18.20
N LYS A 918 11.29 24.11 -18.33
CA LYS A 918 12.29 25.04 -17.79
C LYS A 918 12.64 26.18 -18.73
N ALA A 919 12.18 26.13 -19.98
CA ALA A 919 12.44 27.22 -20.93
C ALA A 919 11.67 28.47 -20.48
N PRO A 920 12.27 29.68 -20.55
CA PRO A 920 11.61 30.91 -20.13
C PRO A 920 10.29 31.08 -20.88
N PRO A 921 9.22 31.57 -20.24
CA PRO A 921 7.91 31.74 -20.89
C PRO A 921 8.08 32.55 -22.17
N ALA A 922 7.40 32.13 -23.24
CA ALA A 922 7.47 32.87 -24.50
C ALA A 922 7.02 34.31 -24.25
N LYS A 923 7.82 35.30 -24.69
CA LYS A 923 7.45 36.72 -24.59
C LYS A 923 6.05 36.89 -25.18
N PRO A 924 5.15 37.65 -24.52
CA PRO A 924 3.84 37.93 -25.10
C PRO A 924 4.08 38.54 -26.49
N VAL A 925 3.48 37.93 -27.51
CA VAL A 925 3.35 38.56 -28.82
C VAL A 925 2.61 39.86 -28.55
N LYS A 926 3.26 41.00 -28.82
CA LYS A 926 2.59 42.31 -28.77
C LYS A 926 1.33 42.15 -29.63
N SER A 927 0.18 42.35 -29.01
CA SER A 927 -1.07 42.53 -29.75
C SER A 927 -0.81 43.63 -30.77
N GLU A 928 -0.71 43.28 -32.05
CA GLU A 928 -0.89 44.24 -33.12
C GLU A 928 -2.26 44.88 -32.87
N GLU A 929 -2.24 46.21 -32.77
CA GLU A 929 -3.43 47.04 -32.84
C GLU A 929 -4.17 46.70 -34.13
N VAL A 930 -5.17 45.84 -34.04
CA VAL A 930 -6.20 45.79 -35.07
C VAL A 930 -7.16 46.93 -34.73
N ASN A 931 -6.91 48.06 -35.39
CA ASN A 931 -7.86 49.14 -35.51
C ASN A 931 -9.16 48.62 -36.13
N VAL A 932 -10.27 48.95 -35.44
CA VAL A 932 -11.70 48.87 -35.84
C VAL A 932 -12.36 47.49 -35.74
#